data_AF-A0A1H9B5R6-F1
#
_entry.id   AF-A0A1H9B5R6-F1
#
_cell.length_a   1.000
_cell.length_b   1.000
_cell.length_c   1.000
_cell.angle_alpha   90.00
_cell.angle_beta   90.00
_cell.angle_gamma   90.00
#
_symmetry.space_group_name_H-M   'P 1'
#
loop_
_entity.id
_entity.type
_entity.pdbx_description
1 polymer ?
#
loop_
_entity_poly.entity_id
_entity_poly.type
_entity_poly.pdbx_seq_one_letter_code
_entity_poly.pdbx_strand_id
1 'polypeptide(L)'
;MKEVESDVNEINQPSEVFTEQSFLQHTVVSGIAGAIDNYSASLDKDTKKYKKYVESDDFKLLKGLDEYNEDGGLYDNAYVNSKYNGTQFYNGNSNPGFALDVRDENLVEVFRGKVRKIADRMEADINQSYGNDELDIKMKSYLKSTSSDMLKRTMDGYSDTALTYRNPLAMGFISISACVVNDNSNNKLKNNIKNWQYKFPVYDFVIEANELNKTLASYYKEKDQNKGVLSPEKEEDYRQKIYDSVVSTMTYYNRTMAATENVKTNEDLKKDLVIDKLNDAFHLHPLSARGTNSFNAALETYKAGLENGWPMEDLASVAAFATMAQFLKADTICNRAMDIGKFQMNDAPQYQSEDHKKYVESMVQMFEDFKTKPLTSAEERKKFLDDMNKKVQEGVKKKYIRSATNQSKSGTFDYYFNQTVANRNKYEKFIEQGKEPAVHKKVQVGPERRLSRLYADLTSKRTDLRFSSENKEHKNLRLAVDDLRKFYRENPAPGLQATKAEIAKYNMRYMTKLEQVSYYSDQYKKTHKNPSSTGGQARLKGAVEFGDFAESEMFEIKKQLNANKLATPTNEKNRNEMRKSLEEMLKGLNARHTGTLHREALDSDEMTKLKDKTKEAIEYLKVNRGVNLFEDEKFGKIMKDLSKCSNNYTKAKKDVAREKFRKNLVDESLPKGSLERNEQENEVNKQMKNWHPKTKMGRARFTAASNITKFCNKFETDKRSYNYELEGHTAVSTEQIEEEAGRPYEAGVEEILNYYKKYPSVIPEHFKKNLVTDESFKASCTPVECDGISEEDFSIVAYAAVMNTDNIPDESINKKSETKSPEVTKKDRVAQLRTMYTTDIGAGEKARENCINHYGEDFIKPVRLKAKEVLEQYKAGNKEPLINTLAEGISESCYECMHIGHMFGDRRNTYTMSVGLVEKLLDYTKKEPGLYDAVMDKLSPEAKQNLQDTLNMKEYLDKCIDSEKKLENAVKNNITLSEAEKRECIQNIVTYDFLAANHDKFRDEQVENDKTAQDFKKNYTDITMKIISGEIKDMTTDDMIKIDTKYEKAAYKPIAQVHGRLRTEEGRKKLDETVKPLVDAIPANVPEKDVLKAARGFGESFKTELAREKVERAEALRQQFKQKQFGKAKPKVAAPT
;
A
#
# COMPACT_ATOMS: atom_id res chain seq x y z
N MET A 1 21.95 37.32 -39.65
CA MET A 1 21.96 35.84 -39.76
C MET A 1 23.35 35.28 -40.10
N LYS A 2 24.15 35.91 -40.97
CA LYS A 2 25.52 35.45 -41.26
C LYS A 2 26.58 35.69 -40.15
N GLU A 3 26.35 36.62 -39.21
CA GLU A 3 27.25 36.85 -38.06
C GLU A 3 26.95 35.96 -36.84
N VAL A 4 25.94 35.08 -36.90
CA VAL A 4 25.63 34.12 -35.81
C VAL A 4 26.13 32.70 -36.17
N GLU A 5 26.55 32.48 -37.42
CA GLU A 5 27.12 31.21 -37.88
C GLU A 5 28.64 31.09 -37.64
N SER A 6 29.38 32.19 -37.41
CA SER A 6 30.82 32.13 -37.11
C SER A 6 31.10 31.74 -35.66
N ASP A 7 30.36 32.31 -34.71
CA ASP A 7 30.69 32.18 -33.27
C ASP A 7 30.26 30.83 -32.68
N VAL A 8 29.35 30.10 -33.33
CA VAL A 8 28.91 28.76 -32.90
C VAL A 8 29.80 27.65 -33.50
N ASN A 9 30.51 27.93 -34.60
CA ASN A 9 31.32 26.93 -35.30
C ASN A 9 32.78 26.86 -34.81
N GLU A 10 33.31 27.90 -34.14
CA GLU A 10 34.70 27.90 -33.65
C GLU A 10 34.90 27.24 -32.27
N ILE A 11 33.84 26.98 -31.49
CA ILE A 11 34.02 26.63 -30.06
C ILE A 11 34.08 25.12 -29.76
N ASN A 12 33.72 24.19 -30.65
CA ASN A 12 33.67 22.75 -30.25
C ASN A 12 33.91 21.73 -31.39
N GLN A 13 34.64 22.06 -32.45
CA GLN A 13 35.18 21.00 -33.30
C GLN A 13 36.55 20.59 -32.75
N PRO A 14 36.79 19.30 -32.45
CA PRO A 14 38.14 18.79 -32.39
C PRO A 14 38.81 19.19 -33.71
N SER A 15 39.74 20.13 -33.63
CA SER A 15 40.57 20.53 -34.75
C SER A 15 41.34 19.29 -35.21
N GLU A 16 41.17 18.93 -36.47
CA GLU A 16 41.96 17.93 -37.21
C GLU A 16 41.75 16.45 -36.82
N VAL A 17 41.01 15.76 -37.70
CA VAL A 17 41.15 14.34 -38.10
C VAL A 17 41.23 13.30 -36.96
N PHE A 18 40.12 13.10 -36.25
CA PHE A 18 39.78 11.75 -35.76
C PHE A 18 38.34 11.43 -36.15
N THR A 19 38.13 10.31 -36.85
CA THR A 19 36.78 9.81 -37.11
C THR A 19 36.17 9.39 -35.77
N GLU A 20 34.86 9.57 -35.56
CA GLU A 20 34.18 9.12 -34.34
C GLU A 20 34.47 7.65 -33.98
N GLN A 21 34.74 6.84 -35.00
CA GLN A 21 35.14 5.43 -34.90
C GLN A 21 36.51 5.22 -34.24
N SER A 22 37.50 6.07 -34.54
CA SER A 22 38.79 6.06 -33.83
C SER A 22 38.62 6.47 -32.36
N PHE A 23 37.91 7.56 -32.08
CA PHE A 23 37.68 8.06 -30.72
C PHE A 23 37.07 7.00 -29.76
N LEU A 24 36.06 6.25 -30.22
CA LEU A 24 35.41 5.19 -29.42
C LEU A 24 36.31 3.97 -29.20
N GLN A 25 37.13 3.65 -30.19
CA GLN A 25 38.08 2.55 -30.12
C GLN A 25 39.24 2.83 -29.14
N HIS A 26 39.47 4.08 -28.72
CA HIS A 26 40.66 4.48 -27.96
C HIS A 26 40.35 5.03 -26.55
N THR A 27 39.08 4.98 -26.10
CA THR A 27 38.65 5.31 -24.71
C THR A 27 38.85 4.15 -23.72
N VAL A 28 39.88 3.31 -23.95
CA VAL A 28 39.98 1.91 -23.50
C VAL A 28 40.29 1.72 -22.01
N VAL A 29 40.65 2.76 -21.26
CA VAL A 29 41.50 2.57 -20.06
C VAL A 29 40.80 2.82 -18.72
N SER A 30 39.81 3.72 -18.66
CA SER A 30 39.15 4.07 -17.39
C SER A 30 38.43 2.89 -16.73
N GLY A 31 37.91 1.94 -17.52
CA GLY A 31 37.17 0.78 -17.01
C GLY A 31 38.05 -0.40 -16.55
N ILE A 32 39.26 -0.57 -17.10
CA ILE A 32 40.08 -1.76 -16.86
C ILE A 32 40.47 -1.88 -15.38
N ALA A 33 40.94 -0.79 -14.77
CA ALA A 33 41.34 -0.78 -13.35
C ALA A 33 40.18 -1.16 -12.42
N GLY A 34 38.97 -0.65 -12.68
CA GLY A 34 37.78 -0.97 -11.91
C GLY A 34 37.39 -2.45 -12.02
N ALA A 35 37.48 -3.05 -13.21
CA ALA A 35 37.21 -4.49 -13.40
C ALA A 35 38.18 -5.35 -12.59
N ILE A 36 39.46 -4.99 -12.58
CA ILE A 36 40.49 -5.71 -11.83
C ILE A 36 40.21 -5.62 -10.33
N ASP A 37 39.96 -4.42 -9.82
CA ASP A 37 39.76 -4.20 -8.39
C ASP A 37 38.51 -4.95 -7.91
N ASN A 38 37.45 -4.95 -8.73
CA ASN A 38 36.24 -5.71 -8.45
C ASN A 38 36.46 -7.22 -8.45
N TYR A 39 37.14 -7.75 -9.46
CA TYR A 39 37.46 -9.18 -9.50
C TYR A 39 38.38 -9.58 -8.35
N SER A 40 39.41 -8.78 -8.05
CA SER A 40 40.34 -9.01 -6.94
C SER A 40 39.63 -9.00 -5.59
N ALA A 41 38.68 -8.09 -5.37
CA ALA A 41 37.89 -8.04 -4.14
C ALA A 41 36.94 -9.24 -3.99
N SER A 42 36.53 -9.85 -5.10
CA SER A 42 35.75 -11.09 -5.09
C SER A 42 36.57 -12.33 -4.71
N LEU A 43 37.89 -12.28 -4.94
CA LEU A 43 38.83 -13.30 -4.51
C LEU A 43 39.23 -12.99 -3.07
N ASP A 44 38.58 -13.61 -2.09
CA ASP A 44 38.85 -13.43 -0.65
C ASP A 44 40.35 -13.22 -0.35
N LYS A 45 40.70 -12.06 0.21
CA LYS A 45 42.08 -11.55 0.32
C LYS A 45 43.00 -12.47 1.12
N ASP A 46 42.43 -13.27 2.02
CA ASP A 46 43.19 -14.20 2.86
C ASP A 46 43.47 -15.54 2.16
N THR A 47 42.96 -15.73 0.94
CA THR A 47 43.11 -16.99 0.20
C THR A 47 44.38 -17.04 -0.65
N LYS A 48 44.89 -18.27 -0.84
CA LYS A 48 45.97 -18.54 -1.82
C LYS A 48 45.60 -18.11 -3.24
N LYS A 49 44.29 -18.10 -3.55
CA LYS A 49 43.76 -17.74 -4.86
C LYS A 49 43.93 -16.24 -5.14
N TYR A 50 43.61 -15.38 -4.17
CA TYR A 50 43.88 -13.94 -4.25
C TYR A 50 45.37 -13.67 -4.47
N LYS A 51 46.24 -14.23 -3.61
CA LYS A 51 47.69 -14.05 -3.70
C LYS A 51 48.24 -14.47 -5.07
N LYS A 52 47.84 -15.65 -5.55
CA LYS A 52 48.23 -16.15 -6.88
C LYS A 52 47.75 -15.23 -8.02
N TYR A 53 46.56 -14.65 -7.90
CA TYR A 53 46.04 -13.75 -8.93
C TYR A 53 46.80 -12.42 -8.95
N VAL A 54 47.01 -11.76 -7.80
CA VAL A 54 47.74 -10.47 -7.76
C VAL A 54 49.22 -10.59 -8.15
N GLU A 55 49.79 -11.78 -8.02
CA GLU A 55 51.16 -12.09 -8.48
C GLU A 55 51.22 -12.50 -9.97
N SER A 56 50.07 -12.76 -10.61
CA SER A 56 50.01 -13.26 -11.99
C SER A 56 50.32 -12.18 -13.04
N ASP A 57 50.87 -12.62 -14.16
CA ASP A 57 51.12 -11.75 -15.33
C ASP A 57 49.80 -11.12 -15.86
N ASP A 58 48.66 -11.80 -15.68
CA ASP A 58 47.35 -11.25 -16.02
C ASP A 58 47.03 -9.97 -15.21
N PHE A 59 47.30 -10.00 -13.90
CA PHE A 59 47.09 -8.84 -13.04
C PHE A 59 48.08 -7.72 -13.35
N LYS A 60 49.35 -8.06 -13.58
CA LYS A 60 50.40 -7.09 -13.95
C LYS A 60 50.07 -6.40 -15.27
N LEU A 61 49.70 -7.15 -16.31
CA LEU A 61 49.28 -6.60 -17.60
C LEU A 61 48.10 -5.64 -17.45
N LEU A 62 47.06 -6.05 -16.72
CA LEU A 62 45.85 -5.22 -16.56
C LEU A 62 46.10 -3.96 -15.71
N LYS A 63 47.04 -4.01 -14.74
CA LYS A 63 47.48 -2.84 -13.98
C LYS A 63 48.47 -1.94 -14.73
N GLY A 64 48.91 -2.34 -15.93
CA GLY A 64 49.93 -1.63 -16.70
C GLY A 64 51.33 -1.75 -16.10
N LEU A 65 51.60 -2.84 -15.36
CA LEU A 65 52.87 -3.14 -14.67
C LEU A 65 53.69 -4.23 -15.39
N ASP A 66 53.30 -4.62 -16.61
CA ASP A 66 54.07 -5.59 -17.38
C ASP A 66 55.41 -4.97 -17.82
N GLU A 67 56.49 -5.45 -17.22
CA GLU A 67 57.86 -5.19 -17.65
C GLU A 67 58.09 -5.91 -18.99
N TYR A 68 57.94 -5.19 -20.10
CA TYR A 68 58.59 -5.60 -21.35
C TYR A 68 60.04 -5.15 -21.25
N ASN A 69 60.97 -6.10 -21.38
CA ASN A 69 62.40 -5.86 -21.30
C ASN A 69 62.79 -4.63 -22.15
N GLU A 70 63.34 -3.63 -21.46
CA GLU A 70 64.06 -2.45 -21.95
C GLU A 70 63.30 -1.33 -22.70
N ASP A 71 62.04 -1.49 -23.14
CA ASP A 71 61.34 -0.46 -23.96
C ASP A 71 59.91 -0.05 -23.51
N GLY A 72 59.54 -0.25 -22.24
CA GLY A 72 58.21 0.15 -21.71
C GLY A 72 57.11 -0.90 -21.88
N GLY A 73 56.05 -0.83 -21.07
CA GLY A 73 54.98 -1.84 -21.06
C GLY A 73 54.14 -1.86 -22.35
N LEU A 74 53.55 -3.01 -22.70
CA LEU A 74 52.71 -3.18 -23.92
C LEU A 74 51.63 -2.09 -24.04
N TYR A 75 51.07 -1.69 -22.91
CA TYR A 75 50.09 -0.61 -22.82
C TYR A 75 50.67 0.77 -23.19
N ASP A 76 51.83 1.13 -22.63
CA ASP A 76 52.52 2.41 -22.89
C ASP A 76 53.12 2.50 -24.31
N ASN A 77 53.32 1.35 -24.95
CA ASN A 77 53.75 1.25 -26.34
C ASN A 77 52.58 1.26 -27.33
N ALA A 78 51.41 0.78 -26.93
CA ALA A 78 50.19 0.84 -27.73
C ALA A 78 49.54 2.25 -27.71
N TYR A 79 49.65 2.97 -26.59
CA TYR A 79 48.98 4.26 -26.37
C TYR A 79 49.95 5.36 -25.90
N VAL A 80 49.64 6.61 -26.20
CA VAL A 80 50.38 7.76 -25.66
C VAL A 80 50.02 7.96 -24.18
N ASN A 81 50.98 7.71 -23.28
CA ASN A 81 50.80 7.78 -21.81
C ASN A 81 50.73 9.23 -21.24
N SER A 82 50.11 10.16 -21.96
CA SER A 82 49.90 11.53 -21.48
C SER A 82 48.40 11.77 -21.26
N LYS A 83 47.96 11.74 -20.00
CA LYS A 83 46.60 12.14 -19.59
C LYS A 83 46.20 13.56 -20.04
N TYR A 84 47.16 14.38 -20.50
CA TYR A 84 46.96 15.77 -20.87
C TYR A 84 47.08 16.06 -22.37
N ASN A 85 47.46 15.08 -23.20
CA ASN A 85 47.56 15.26 -24.66
C ASN A 85 46.41 14.62 -25.45
N GLY A 86 45.60 13.77 -24.82
CA GLY A 86 44.47 13.09 -25.48
C GLY A 86 43.25 13.99 -25.68
N THR A 87 42.36 13.60 -26.60
CA THR A 87 41.12 14.34 -26.88
C THR A 87 40.18 14.34 -25.66
N GLN A 88 39.86 15.53 -25.15
CA GLN A 88 38.93 15.72 -24.04
C GLN A 88 37.48 15.63 -24.51
N PHE A 89 36.63 14.96 -23.73
CA PHE A 89 35.17 14.93 -23.92
C PHE A 89 34.47 15.04 -22.57
N TYR A 90 33.14 15.16 -22.58
CA TYR A 90 32.35 15.25 -21.36
C TYR A 90 31.35 14.10 -21.29
N ASN A 91 31.09 13.60 -20.08
CA ASN A 91 30.04 12.63 -19.83
C ASN A 91 28.73 13.31 -19.37
N GLY A 92 27.67 12.53 -19.12
CA GLY A 92 26.36 13.06 -18.71
C GLY A 92 26.34 13.85 -17.39
N ASN A 93 27.36 13.70 -16.53
CA ASN A 93 27.54 14.51 -15.32
C ASN A 93 28.47 15.71 -15.56
N SER A 94 28.87 15.96 -16.80
CA SER A 94 29.79 17.03 -17.20
C SER A 94 31.21 16.88 -16.63
N ASN A 95 31.58 15.66 -16.26
CA ASN A 95 32.95 15.37 -15.88
C ASN A 95 33.80 15.19 -17.14
N PRO A 96 34.99 15.81 -17.21
CA PRO A 96 35.88 15.62 -18.34
C PRO A 96 36.44 14.20 -18.33
N GLY A 97 36.38 13.54 -19.48
CA GLY A 97 37.09 12.31 -19.79
C GLY A 97 38.13 12.54 -20.88
N PHE A 98 39.06 11.61 -21.02
CA PHE A 98 40.14 11.68 -22.00
C PHE A 98 40.16 10.40 -22.84
N ALA A 99 40.12 10.54 -24.15
CA ALA A 99 40.46 9.46 -25.07
C ALA A 99 41.98 9.44 -25.25
N LEU A 100 42.58 8.25 -25.23
CA LEU A 100 44.03 8.13 -25.44
C LEU A 100 44.36 8.08 -26.91
N ASP A 101 45.48 8.67 -27.29
CA ASP A 101 45.97 8.58 -28.67
C ASP A 101 46.65 7.23 -28.88
N VAL A 102 46.43 6.61 -30.05
CA VAL A 102 47.12 5.38 -30.45
C VAL A 102 48.52 5.71 -30.93
N ARG A 103 49.49 4.99 -30.36
CA ARG A 103 50.88 5.00 -30.82
C ARG A 103 51.12 3.91 -31.87
N ASP A 104 50.55 2.73 -31.69
CA ASP A 104 50.67 1.59 -32.63
C ASP A 104 49.40 0.72 -32.63
N GLU A 105 48.67 0.72 -33.75
CA GLU A 105 47.43 -0.06 -33.95
C GLU A 105 47.64 -1.58 -33.85
N ASN A 106 48.80 -2.11 -34.27
CA ASN A 106 49.08 -3.53 -34.16
C ASN A 106 49.25 -3.94 -32.68
N LEU A 107 49.93 -3.11 -31.89
CA LEU A 107 50.08 -3.34 -30.46
C LEU A 107 48.75 -3.18 -29.71
N VAL A 108 47.87 -2.29 -30.18
CA VAL A 108 46.49 -2.19 -29.67
C VAL A 108 45.73 -3.49 -29.87
N GLU A 109 45.79 -4.09 -31.07
CA GLU A 109 45.12 -5.37 -31.34
C GLU A 109 45.71 -6.53 -30.52
N VAL A 110 47.03 -6.58 -30.34
CA VAL A 110 47.69 -7.55 -29.45
C VAL A 110 47.23 -7.37 -28.00
N PHE A 111 47.19 -6.13 -27.51
CA PHE A 111 46.71 -5.79 -26.17
C PHE A 111 45.25 -6.23 -25.99
N ARG A 112 44.36 -5.85 -26.91
CA ARG A 112 42.94 -6.26 -26.91
C ARG A 112 42.77 -7.77 -26.87
N GLY A 113 43.53 -8.49 -27.70
CA GLY A 113 43.53 -9.95 -27.73
C GLY A 113 43.95 -10.59 -26.41
N LYS A 114 44.95 -10.02 -25.72
CA LYS A 114 45.38 -10.49 -24.40
C LYS A 114 44.31 -10.22 -23.33
N VAL A 115 43.81 -8.99 -23.24
CA VAL A 115 42.78 -8.62 -22.25
C VAL A 115 41.50 -9.45 -22.44
N ARG A 116 41.10 -9.74 -23.68
CA ARG A 116 39.94 -10.60 -23.96
C ARG A 116 40.13 -12.02 -23.41
N LYS A 117 41.31 -12.61 -23.61
CA LYS A 117 41.65 -13.92 -23.03
C LYS A 117 41.63 -13.90 -21.50
N ILE A 118 42.09 -12.81 -20.88
CA ILE A 118 42.02 -12.64 -19.43
C ILE A 118 40.56 -12.57 -18.96
N ALA A 119 39.71 -11.79 -19.65
CA ALA A 119 38.29 -11.70 -19.34
C ALA A 119 37.57 -13.06 -19.46
N ASP A 120 37.91 -13.87 -20.48
CA ASP A 120 37.40 -15.24 -20.61
C ASP A 120 37.85 -16.15 -19.47
N ARG A 121 39.11 -16.03 -19.02
CA ARG A 121 39.62 -16.75 -17.83
C ARG A 121 38.91 -16.33 -16.55
N MET A 122 38.73 -15.03 -16.32
CA MET A 122 37.98 -14.50 -15.17
C MET A 122 36.56 -15.06 -15.14
N GLU A 123 35.88 -15.07 -16.29
CA GLU A 123 34.52 -15.60 -16.37
C GLU A 123 34.47 -17.10 -16.06
N ALA A 124 35.39 -17.88 -16.64
CA ALA A 124 35.50 -19.31 -16.36
C ALA A 124 35.76 -19.56 -14.86
N ASP A 125 36.64 -18.77 -14.25
CA ASP A 125 36.96 -18.85 -12.83
C ASP A 125 35.76 -18.49 -11.93
N ILE A 126 35.04 -17.42 -12.23
CA ILE A 126 33.79 -17.05 -11.52
C ILE A 126 32.77 -18.19 -11.62
N ASN A 127 32.61 -18.78 -12.81
CA ASN A 127 31.66 -19.88 -13.01
C ASN A 127 32.02 -21.13 -12.19
N GLN A 128 33.31 -21.44 -12.05
CA GLN A 128 33.82 -22.61 -11.34
C GLN A 128 33.91 -22.42 -9.82
N SER A 129 34.07 -21.19 -9.34
CA SER A 129 34.37 -20.91 -7.94
C SER A 129 33.17 -20.88 -7.00
N TYR A 130 31.97 -20.74 -7.55
CA TYR A 130 30.73 -20.62 -6.78
C TYR A 130 29.74 -21.72 -7.17
N GLY A 131 28.83 -22.06 -6.25
CA GLY A 131 27.79 -23.06 -6.50
C GLY A 131 26.80 -22.63 -7.58
N ASN A 132 25.73 -23.41 -7.75
CA ASN A 132 24.66 -23.11 -8.71
C ASN A 132 23.30 -22.97 -8.01
N ASP A 133 23.31 -22.57 -6.73
CA ASP A 133 22.07 -22.13 -6.08
C ASP A 133 21.68 -20.71 -6.54
N GLU A 134 20.46 -20.30 -6.19
CA GLU A 134 19.87 -19.03 -6.61
C GLU A 134 20.76 -17.81 -6.32
N LEU A 135 21.26 -17.74 -5.08
CA LEU A 135 22.13 -16.66 -4.64
C LEU A 135 23.49 -16.71 -5.34
N ASP A 136 24.02 -17.92 -5.58
CA ASP A 136 25.28 -18.08 -6.33
C ASP A 136 25.14 -17.65 -7.80
N ILE A 137 24.02 -17.96 -8.46
CA ILE A 137 23.77 -17.53 -9.84
C ILE A 137 23.72 -16.00 -9.91
N LYS A 138 22.99 -15.36 -9.00
CA LYS A 138 22.92 -13.90 -8.92
C LYS A 138 24.27 -13.27 -8.62
N MET A 139 25.01 -13.83 -7.66
CA MET A 139 26.37 -13.40 -7.33
C MET A 139 27.31 -13.51 -8.53
N LYS A 140 27.28 -14.63 -9.28
CA LYS A 140 28.04 -14.80 -10.53
C LYS A 140 27.69 -13.71 -11.55
N SER A 141 26.39 -13.45 -11.79
CA SER A 141 25.94 -12.42 -12.72
C SER A 141 26.42 -11.02 -12.33
N TYR A 142 26.35 -10.67 -11.04
CA TYR A 142 26.86 -9.41 -10.52
C TYR A 142 28.39 -9.29 -10.68
N LEU A 143 29.14 -10.33 -10.30
CA LEU A 143 30.60 -10.33 -10.43
C LEU A 143 31.04 -10.21 -11.88
N LYS A 144 30.41 -10.94 -12.81
CA LYS A 144 30.68 -10.82 -14.25
C LYS A 144 30.37 -9.42 -14.77
N SER A 145 29.23 -8.85 -14.37
CA SER A 145 28.81 -7.50 -14.78
C SER A 145 29.85 -6.45 -14.43
N THR A 146 30.47 -6.56 -13.26
CA THR A 146 31.47 -5.62 -12.73
C THR A 146 32.92 -5.95 -13.08
N SER A 147 33.18 -7.05 -13.81
CA SER A 147 34.53 -7.50 -14.20
C SER A 147 34.60 -7.95 -15.66
N SER A 148 34.41 -9.25 -15.93
CA SER A 148 34.65 -9.87 -17.25
C SER A 148 33.82 -9.24 -18.37
N ASP A 149 32.54 -8.94 -18.12
CA ASP A 149 31.66 -8.37 -19.14
C ASP A 149 32.08 -6.93 -19.49
N MET A 150 32.51 -6.18 -18.48
CA MET A 150 33.01 -4.82 -18.66
C MET A 150 34.32 -4.83 -19.48
N LEU A 151 35.24 -5.75 -19.19
CA LEU A 151 36.47 -5.92 -19.97
C LEU A 151 36.16 -6.28 -21.43
N LYS A 152 35.26 -7.25 -21.66
CA LYS A 152 34.87 -7.67 -23.03
C LYS A 152 34.29 -6.50 -23.84
N ARG A 153 33.35 -5.75 -23.27
CA ARG A 153 32.78 -4.56 -23.92
C ARG A 153 33.84 -3.48 -24.20
N THR A 154 34.71 -3.24 -23.23
CA THR A 154 35.81 -2.27 -23.36
C THR A 154 36.74 -2.65 -24.52
N MET A 155 37.08 -3.94 -24.65
CA MET A 155 37.92 -4.44 -25.75
C MET A 155 37.20 -4.42 -27.10
N ASP A 156 35.87 -4.48 -27.12
CA ASP A 156 35.07 -4.31 -28.33
C ASP A 156 34.93 -2.83 -28.77
N GLY A 157 35.52 -1.87 -28.03
CA GLY A 157 35.45 -0.44 -28.34
C GLY A 157 34.23 0.29 -27.75
N TYR A 158 33.50 -0.37 -26.83
CA TYR A 158 32.28 0.16 -26.20
C TYR A 158 32.43 0.15 -24.68
N SER A 159 33.50 0.76 -24.18
CA SER A 159 33.68 1.00 -22.74
C SER A 159 32.51 1.84 -22.22
N ASP A 160 32.18 1.74 -20.92
CA ASP A 160 31.07 2.52 -20.37
C ASP A 160 31.30 4.03 -20.61
N THR A 161 32.55 4.47 -20.51
CA THR A 161 32.97 5.84 -20.83
C THR A 161 32.73 6.19 -22.32
N ALA A 162 33.10 5.32 -23.26
CA ALA A 162 32.82 5.53 -24.69
C ALA A 162 31.31 5.57 -24.98
N LEU A 163 30.53 4.71 -24.33
CA LEU A 163 29.07 4.73 -24.44
C LEU A 163 28.46 6.03 -23.89
N THR A 164 29.00 6.57 -22.78
CA THR A 164 28.52 7.84 -22.23
C THR A 164 28.75 9.05 -23.13
N TYR A 165 29.71 8.98 -24.06
CA TYR A 165 29.88 10.01 -25.08
C TYR A 165 28.69 10.05 -26.05
N ARG A 166 28.10 8.88 -26.36
CA ARG A 166 26.96 8.73 -27.27
C ARG A 166 25.61 8.83 -26.57
N ASN A 167 25.49 8.27 -25.37
CA ASN A 167 24.23 8.09 -24.67
C ASN A 167 24.41 8.18 -23.13
N PRO A 168 23.67 9.08 -22.44
CA PRO A 168 23.82 9.23 -20.99
C PRO A 168 23.33 8.04 -20.16
N LEU A 169 22.62 7.07 -20.73
CA LEU A 169 22.20 5.83 -20.04
C LEU A 169 23.40 5.02 -19.50
N ALA A 170 24.54 5.04 -20.18
CA ALA A 170 25.71 4.28 -19.73
C ALA A 170 26.32 4.80 -18.42
N MET A 171 25.96 6.02 -17.98
CA MET A 171 26.46 6.61 -16.71
C MET A 171 25.99 5.86 -15.48
N GLY A 172 24.77 5.28 -15.51
CA GLY A 172 24.18 4.62 -14.35
C GLY A 172 25.07 3.49 -13.82
N PHE A 173 25.52 2.63 -14.72
CA PHE A 173 26.37 1.50 -14.32
C PHE A 173 27.66 1.95 -13.61
N ILE A 174 28.35 2.96 -14.14
CA ILE A 174 29.61 3.48 -13.56
C ILE A 174 29.38 4.04 -12.16
N SER A 175 28.40 4.94 -12.02
CA SER A 175 28.15 5.65 -10.76
C SER A 175 27.74 4.69 -9.64
N ILE A 176 26.95 3.67 -9.95
CA ILE A 176 26.42 2.75 -8.95
C ILE A 176 27.39 1.62 -8.61
N SER A 177 28.04 1.00 -9.61
CA SER A 177 29.02 -0.06 -9.34
C SER A 177 30.19 0.41 -8.48
N ALA A 178 30.58 1.69 -8.59
CA ALA A 178 31.61 2.29 -7.75
C ALA A 178 31.22 2.47 -6.26
N CYS A 179 29.93 2.42 -5.93
CA CYS A 179 29.46 2.59 -4.55
C CYS A 179 29.22 1.26 -3.82
N VAL A 180 29.04 0.15 -4.56
CA VAL A 180 28.66 -1.15 -4.02
C VAL A 180 29.90 -1.99 -3.70
N VAL A 181 29.93 -2.58 -2.51
CA VAL A 181 31.01 -3.47 -2.07
C VAL A 181 30.75 -4.89 -2.58
N ASN A 182 31.78 -5.52 -3.13
CA ASN A 182 31.78 -6.89 -3.67
C ASN A 182 32.69 -7.87 -2.90
N ASP A 183 32.95 -7.56 -1.62
CA ASP A 183 33.70 -8.41 -0.70
C ASP A 183 33.00 -9.76 -0.50
N ASN A 184 33.68 -10.83 -0.90
CA ASN A 184 33.18 -12.19 -0.75
C ASN A 184 33.87 -13.00 0.37
N SER A 185 34.69 -12.35 1.19
CA SER A 185 35.27 -12.99 2.38
C SER A 185 34.15 -13.57 3.26
N ASN A 186 34.32 -14.82 3.71
CA ASN A 186 33.32 -15.52 4.54
C ASN A 186 31.87 -15.51 3.98
N ASN A 187 31.69 -15.59 2.65
CA ASN A 187 30.38 -15.52 1.96
C ASN A 187 29.62 -14.19 2.18
N LYS A 188 30.33 -13.09 2.47
CA LYS A 188 29.70 -11.81 2.79
C LYS A 188 28.83 -11.26 1.66
N LEU A 189 29.32 -11.24 0.42
CA LEU A 189 28.53 -10.83 -0.75
C LEU A 189 27.24 -11.65 -0.88
N LYS A 190 27.33 -12.98 -0.75
CA LYS A 190 26.16 -13.87 -0.79
C LYS A 190 25.15 -13.56 0.31
N ASN A 191 25.62 -13.30 1.53
CA ASN A 191 24.78 -12.92 2.67
C ASN A 191 24.14 -11.53 2.46
N ASN A 192 24.89 -10.58 1.89
CA ASN A 192 24.39 -9.24 1.60
C ASN A 192 23.31 -9.28 0.52
N ILE A 193 23.51 -10.03 -0.56
CA ILE A 193 22.48 -10.27 -1.59
C ILE A 193 21.21 -10.82 -0.92
N LYS A 194 21.34 -11.87 -0.10
CA LYS A 194 20.20 -12.47 0.61
C LYS A 194 19.46 -11.48 1.52
N ASN A 195 20.18 -10.66 2.26
CA ASN A 195 19.61 -9.76 3.27
C ASN A 195 18.98 -8.50 2.66
N TRP A 196 19.54 -8.02 1.55
CA TRP A 196 19.27 -6.69 1.01
C TRP A 196 18.55 -6.66 -0.33
N GLN A 197 18.57 -7.73 -1.14
CA GLN A 197 18.03 -7.70 -2.51
C GLN A 197 16.57 -7.20 -2.64
N TYR A 198 15.73 -7.36 -1.60
CA TYR A 198 14.35 -6.85 -1.61
C TYR A 198 14.17 -5.47 -0.96
N LYS A 199 15.09 -5.08 -0.06
CA LYS A 199 15.04 -3.79 0.67
C LYS A 199 15.78 -2.69 -0.06
N PHE A 200 16.89 -3.05 -0.70
CA PHE A 200 17.81 -2.19 -1.44
C PHE A 200 18.37 -3.00 -2.62
N PRO A 201 17.65 -3.09 -3.75
CA PRO A 201 17.92 -4.02 -4.85
C PRO A 201 19.11 -3.60 -5.74
N VAL A 202 20.19 -3.11 -5.14
CA VAL A 202 21.32 -2.51 -5.87
C VAL A 202 22.09 -3.51 -6.73
N TYR A 203 22.15 -4.78 -6.31
CA TYR A 203 22.82 -5.83 -7.10
C TYR A 203 22.06 -6.14 -8.39
N ASP A 204 20.74 -6.29 -8.31
CA ASP A 204 19.87 -6.48 -9.48
C ASP A 204 19.93 -5.25 -10.39
N PHE A 205 19.95 -4.05 -9.81
CA PHE A 205 20.13 -2.83 -10.56
C PHE A 205 21.44 -2.82 -11.36
N VAL A 206 22.58 -3.19 -10.76
CA VAL A 206 23.88 -3.27 -11.46
C VAL A 206 23.84 -4.30 -12.59
N ILE A 207 23.22 -5.46 -12.38
CA ILE A 207 23.06 -6.50 -13.41
C ILE A 207 22.23 -5.97 -14.58
N GLU A 208 21.08 -5.35 -14.31
CA GLU A 208 20.19 -4.82 -15.36
C GLU A 208 20.80 -3.64 -16.11
N ALA A 209 21.50 -2.74 -15.42
CA ALA A 209 22.22 -1.64 -16.06
C ALA A 209 23.33 -2.15 -17.01
N ASN A 210 23.99 -3.25 -16.65
CA ASN A 210 24.97 -3.93 -17.51
C ASN A 210 24.32 -4.54 -18.76
N GLU A 211 23.14 -5.16 -18.64
CA GLU A 211 22.39 -5.68 -19.80
C GLU A 211 21.91 -4.56 -20.74
N LEU A 212 21.50 -3.41 -20.19
CA LEU A 212 21.23 -2.21 -20.98
C LEU A 212 22.49 -1.76 -21.74
N ASN A 213 23.66 -1.70 -21.09
CA ASN A 213 24.93 -1.33 -21.74
C ASN A 213 25.34 -2.33 -22.83
N LYS A 214 25.13 -3.64 -22.64
CA LYS A 214 25.36 -4.66 -23.69
C LYS A 214 24.46 -4.44 -24.90
N THR A 215 23.20 -4.10 -24.68
CA THR A 215 22.23 -3.82 -25.74
C THR A 215 22.63 -2.57 -26.52
N LEU A 216 23.01 -1.49 -25.81
CA LEU A 216 23.51 -0.26 -26.42
C LEU A 216 24.79 -0.49 -27.22
N ALA A 217 25.75 -1.23 -26.67
CA ALA A 217 26.98 -1.58 -27.37
C ALA A 217 26.70 -2.38 -28.65
N SER A 218 25.78 -3.34 -28.60
CA SER A 218 25.39 -4.13 -29.79
C SER A 218 24.73 -3.27 -30.86
N TYR A 219 23.81 -2.39 -30.46
CA TYR A 219 23.15 -1.43 -31.35
C TYR A 219 24.18 -0.56 -32.10
N TYR A 220 25.06 0.10 -31.35
CA TYR A 220 26.06 0.98 -31.93
C TYR A 220 27.08 0.24 -32.77
N LYS A 221 27.53 -0.94 -32.33
CA LYS A 221 28.43 -1.81 -33.10
C LYS A 221 27.87 -2.16 -34.46
N GLU A 222 26.63 -2.61 -34.49
CA GLU A 222 25.98 -2.98 -35.74
C GLU A 222 25.72 -1.76 -36.62
N LYS A 223 25.34 -0.63 -36.03
CA LYS A 223 25.13 0.63 -36.76
C LYS A 223 26.43 1.15 -37.37
N ASP A 224 27.54 1.14 -36.63
CA ASP A 224 28.86 1.53 -37.11
C ASP A 224 29.34 0.62 -38.26
N GLN A 225 29.16 -0.70 -38.12
CA GLN A 225 29.48 -1.68 -39.17
C GLN A 225 28.68 -1.46 -40.47
N ASN A 226 27.47 -0.88 -40.36
CA ASN A 226 26.61 -0.54 -41.49
C ASN A 226 26.69 0.95 -41.89
N LYS A 227 27.81 1.62 -41.60
CA LYS A 227 28.08 3.02 -41.98
C LYS A 227 27.06 4.03 -41.41
N GLY A 228 26.54 3.75 -40.22
CA GLY A 228 25.67 4.65 -39.48
C GLY A 228 24.17 4.43 -39.70
N VAL A 229 23.76 3.39 -40.44
CA VAL A 229 22.33 3.13 -40.76
C VAL A 229 22.02 1.65 -40.54
N LEU A 230 20.89 1.34 -39.90
CA LEU A 230 20.36 -0.02 -39.78
C LEU A 230 19.20 -0.26 -40.74
N SER A 231 18.88 -1.52 -41.01
CA SER A 231 17.61 -1.82 -41.69
C SER A 231 16.43 -1.46 -40.76
N PRO A 232 15.27 -1.03 -41.31
CA PRO A 232 14.12 -0.64 -40.48
C PRO A 232 13.70 -1.71 -39.47
N GLU A 233 13.70 -2.97 -39.87
CA GLU A 233 13.35 -4.10 -38.99
C GLU A 233 14.34 -4.25 -37.82
N LYS A 234 15.65 -4.06 -38.07
CA LYS A 234 16.68 -4.13 -37.03
C LYS A 234 16.64 -2.92 -36.11
N GLU A 235 16.41 -1.73 -36.66
CA GLU A 235 16.22 -0.51 -35.87
C GLU A 235 15.00 -0.66 -34.95
N GLU A 236 13.86 -1.14 -35.46
CA GLU A 236 12.67 -1.42 -34.64
C GLU A 236 12.93 -2.46 -33.53
N ASP A 237 13.66 -3.55 -33.84
CA ASP A 237 14.02 -4.58 -32.85
C ASP A 237 14.94 -4.04 -31.74
N TYR A 238 15.99 -3.28 -32.09
CA TYR A 238 16.86 -2.66 -31.10
C TYR A 238 16.13 -1.61 -30.26
N ARG A 239 15.29 -0.77 -30.88
CA ARG A 239 14.47 0.21 -30.16
C ARG A 239 13.59 -0.47 -29.12
N GLN A 240 12.96 -1.59 -29.45
CA GLN A 240 12.18 -2.37 -28.49
C GLN A 240 13.05 -2.96 -27.37
N LYS A 241 14.20 -3.57 -27.69
CA LYS A 241 15.12 -4.16 -26.69
C LYS A 241 15.67 -3.11 -25.71
N ILE A 242 16.01 -1.93 -26.22
CA ILE A 242 16.48 -0.81 -25.41
C ILE A 242 15.35 -0.31 -24.51
N TYR A 243 14.14 -0.14 -25.05
CA TYR A 243 12.97 0.23 -24.25
C TYR A 243 12.71 -0.76 -23.10
N ASP A 244 12.67 -2.06 -23.41
CA ASP A 244 12.43 -3.11 -22.40
C ASP A 244 13.50 -3.10 -21.30
N SER A 245 14.77 -2.88 -21.69
CA SER A 245 15.89 -2.77 -20.75
C SER A 245 15.80 -1.49 -19.90
N VAL A 246 15.45 -0.34 -20.50
CA VAL A 246 15.25 0.93 -19.79
C VAL A 246 14.14 0.80 -18.74
N VAL A 247 13.00 0.20 -19.09
CA VAL A 247 11.89 -0.03 -18.14
C VAL A 247 12.31 -0.95 -16.99
N SER A 248 13.03 -2.03 -17.31
CA SER A 248 13.58 -2.95 -16.30
C SER A 248 14.53 -2.22 -15.35
N THR A 249 15.53 -1.52 -15.88
CA THR A 249 16.53 -0.77 -15.11
C THR A 249 15.88 0.33 -14.26
N MET A 250 14.93 1.09 -14.81
CA MET A 250 14.20 2.15 -14.11
C MET A 250 13.42 1.62 -12.90
N THR A 251 12.88 0.40 -12.99
CA THR A 251 12.18 -0.24 -11.87
C THR A 251 13.11 -0.47 -10.67
N TYR A 252 14.29 -1.03 -10.89
CA TYR A 252 15.26 -1.26 -9.82
C TYR A 252 15.92 0.04 -9.34
N TYR A 253 16.15 0.99 -10.25
CA TYR A 253 16.65 2.32 -9.94
C TYR A 253 15.74 3.04 -8.96
N ASN A 254 14.45 3.20 -9.29
CA ASN A 254 13.47 3.90 -8.45
C ASN A 254 13.37 3.29 -7.05
N ARG A 255 13.41 1.95 -6.95
CA ARG A 255 13.38 1.23 -5.67
C ARG A 255 14.64 1.46 -4.84
N THR A 256 15.81 1.44 -5.50
CA THR A 256 17.09 1.74 -4.86
C THR A 256 17.07 3.17 -4.33
N MET A 257 16.65 4.15 -5.14
CA MET A 257 16.60 5.56 -4.74
C MET A 257 15.67 5.79 -3.54
N ALA A 258 14.45 5.26 -3.57
CA ALA A 258 13.50 5.41 -2.47
C ALA A 258 14.04 4.85 -1.13
N ALA A 259 14.85 3.79 -1.18
CA ALA A 259 15.49 3.24 0.01
C ALA A 259 16.64 4.11 0.54
N THR A 260 17.29 4.92 -0.30
CA THR A 260 18.39 5.82 0.13
C THR A 260 17.91 7.02 0.95
N GLU A 261 16.64 7.39 0.87
CA GLU A 261 16.05 8.49 1.64
C GLU A 261 15.90 8.15 3.13
N ASN A 262 16.00 6.86 3.50
CA ASN A 262 15.84 6.40 4.86
C ASN A 262 17.19 6.36 5.61
N VAL A 263 17.36 7.26 6.58
CA VAL A 263 18.60 7.39 7.39
C VAL A 263 19.02 6.05 8.02
N LYS A 264 18.08 5.33 8.65
CA LYS A 264 18.37 4.04 9.29
C LYS A 264 18.80 2.97 8.28
N THR A 265 18.14 2.91 7.13
CA THR A 265 18.48 1.97 6.07
C THR A 265 19.89 2.22 5.57
N ASN A 266 20.27 3.48 5.40
CA ASN A 266 21.60 3.87 4.98
C ASN A 266 22.69 3.52 6.03
N GLU A 267 22.42 3.73 7.33
CA GLU A 267 23.32 3.29 8.41
C GLU A 267 23.52 1.77 8.40
N ASP A 268 22.43 1.01 8.26
CA ASP A 268 22.46 -0.46 8.21
C ASP A 268 23.25 -0.95 6.97
N LEU A 269 23.08 -0.32 5.80
CA LEU A 269 23.82 -0.64 4.57
C LEU A 269 25.34 -0.42 4.72
N LYS A 270 25.75 0.66 5.41
CA LYS A 270 27.16 0.93 5.73
C LYS A 270 27.70 -0.08 6.74
N LYS A 271 26.92 -0.43 7.76
CA LYS A 271 27.31 -1.43 8.77
C LYS A 271 27.55 -2.80 8.15
N ASP A 272 26.66 -3.22 7.25
CA ASP A 272 26.73 -4.51 6.56
C ASP A 272 27.75 -4.54 5.42
N LEU A 273 28.38 -3.40 5.10
CA LEU A 273 29.24 -3.20 3.93
C LEU A 273 28.55 -3.63 2.64
N VAL A 274 27.32 -3.18 2.43
CA VAL A 274 26.67 -3.22 1.10
C VAL A 274 27.19 -2.05 0.27
N ILE A 275 27.31 -0.88 0.90
CA ILE A 275 27.93 0.33 0.35
C ILE A 275 29.29 0.53 1.03
N ASP A 276 30.25 1.12 0.31
CA ASP A 276 31.59 1.41 0.84
C ASP A 276 31.50 2.28 2.12
N LYS A 277 32.36 2.01 3.12
CA LYS A 277 32.37 2.73 4.41
C LYS A 277 32.55 4.25 4.27
N LEU A 278 33.24 4.68 3.22
CA LEU A 278 33.51 6.09 2.92
C LEU A 278 32.40 6.73 2.09
N ASN A 279 31.46 5.93 1.57
CA ASN A 279 30.33 6.41 0.78
C ASN A 279 29.03 6.36 1.59
N ASP A 280 28.07 7.15 1.12
CA ASP A 280 26.71 7.17 1.60
C ASP A 280 25.81 6.54 0.53
N ALA A 281 24.82 5.72 0.89
CA ALA A 281 23.86 5.20 -0.08
C ALA A 281 23.12 6.37 -0.78
N PHE A 282 22.93 7.48 -0.07
CA PHE A 282 22.38 8.73 -0.60
C PHE A 282 23.22 9.36 -1.72
N HIS A 283 24.50 8.99 -1.88
CA HIS A 283 25.29 9.39 -3.05
C HIS A 283 24.68 8.87 -4.36
N LEU A 284 23.84 7.85 -4.32
CA LEU A 284 23.12 7.38 -5.48
C LEU A 284 21.91 8.27 -5.80
N HIS A 285 21.31 8.93 -4.81
CA HIS A 285 20.06 9.67 -4.96
C HIS A 285 20.20 10.85 -5.95
N PRO A 286 19.28 11.08 -6.90
CA PRO A 286 19.41 12.14 -7.91
C PRO A 286 19.48 13.56 -7.31
N LEU A 287 18.94 13.77 -6.11
CA LEU A 287 19.03 15.06 -5.41
C LEU A 287 20.38 15.28 -4.68
N SER A 288 21.22 14.26 -4.54
CA SER A 288 22.56 14.43 -3.97
C SER A 288 23.46 15.22 -4.93
N ALA A 289 24.44 15.96 -4.39
CA ALA A 289 25.48 16.59 -5.20
C ALA A 289 26.28 15.58 -6.06
N ARG A 290 26.46 14.34 -5.57
CA ARG A 290 27.15 13.24 -6.29
C ARG A 290 26.19 12.27 -6.97
N GLY A 291 24.89 12.60 -6.94
CA GLY A 291 23.77 11.76 -7.36
C GLY A 291 23.77 11.35 -8.82
N THR A 292 22.89 10.41 -9.16
CA THR A 292 22.70 9.92 -10.54
C THR A 292 21.66 10.72 -11.32
N ASN A 293 21.65 12.05 -11.17
CA ASN A 293 20.68 12.95 -11.83
C ASN A 293 20.65 12.77 -13.35
N SER A 294 21.83 12.71 -14.00
CA SER A 294 21.91 12.53 -15.45
C SER A 294 21.34 11.19 -15.91
N PHE A 295 21.51 10.15 -15.10
CA PHE A 295 21.01 8.82 -15.40
C PHE A 295 19.48 8.74 -15.20
N ASN A 296 18.94 9.39 -14.17
CA ASN A 296 17.49 9.52 -14.00
C ASN A 296 16.85 10.21 -15.21
N ALA A 297 17.39 11.37 -15.58
CA ALA A 297 16.94 12.13 -16.74
C ALA A 297 17.02 11.29 -18.04
N ALA A 298 18.09 10.50 -18.20
CA ALA A 298 18.24 9.59 -19.32
C ALA A 298 17.18 8.48 -19.34
N LEU A 299 16.93 7.80 -18.22
CA LEU A 299 15.90 6.76 -18.12
C LEU A 299 14.51 7.31 -18.49
N GLU A 300 14.14 8.47 -17.95
CA GLU A 300 12.87 9.12 -18.26
C GLU A 300 12.77 9.52 -19.74
N THR A 301 13.84 10.12 -20.27
CA THR A 301 13.89 10.57 -21.67
C THR A 301 13.78 9.42 -22.64
N TYR A 302 14.57 8.36 -22.45
CA TYR A 302 14.59 7.22 -23.37
C TYR A 302 13.28 6.43 -23.30
N LYS A 303 12.71 6.27 -22.10
CA LYS A 303 11.39 5.66 -21.96
C LYS A 303 10.34 6.43 -22.77
N ALA A 304 10.14 7.71 -22.45
CA ALA A 304 9.06 8.47 -23.08
C ALA A 304 9.32 8.74 -24.57
N GLY A 305 10.58 8.97 -24.94
CA GLY A 305 10.98 9.21 -26.32
C GLY A 305 10.70 8.02 -27.24
N LEU A 306 11.02 6.80 -26.81
CA LEU A 306 10.74 5.59 -27.57
C LEU A 306 9.22 5.31 -27.67
N GLU A 307 8.46 5.59 -26.60
CA GLU A 307 6.99 5.54 -26.59
C GLU A 307 6.37 6.54 -27.58
N ASN A 308 7.03 7.67 -27.78
CA ASN A 308 6.56 8.78 -28.61
C ASN A 308 7.16 8.82 -30.02
N GLY A 309 7.97 7.84 -30.42
CA GLY A 309 8.49 7.71 -31.80
C GLY A 309 9.75 8.53 -32.11
N TRP A 310 10.47 9.00 -31.09
CA TRP A 310 11.69 9.79 -31.27
C TRP A 310 12.89 8.94 -31.75
N PRO A 311 13.73 9.46 -32.67
CA PRO A 311 15.02 8.86 -33.02
C PRO A 311 15.99 8.72 -31.83
N MET A 312 16.77 7.63 -31.79
CA MET A 312 17.71 7.34 -30.70
C MET A 312 18.76 8.44 -30.49
N GLU A 313 19.20 9.06 -31.59
CA GLU A 313 20.22 10.11 -31.64
C GLU A 313 19.73 11.45 -31.06
N ASP A 314 18.43 11.72 -31.13
CA ASP A 314 17.84 12.92 -30.51
C ASP A 314 17.74 12.77 -28.99
N LEU A 315 17.44 11.56 -28.52
CA LEU A 315 17.22 11.27 -27.11
C LEU A 315 18.43 11.59 -26.25
N ALA A 316 19.65 11.50 -26.80
CA ALA A 316 20.85 11.90 -26.09
C ALA A 316 20.86 13.42 -25.79
N SER A 317 20.46 14.25 -26.76
CA SER A 317 20.38 15.71 -26.61
C SER A 317 19.24 16.11 -25.67
N VAL A 318 18.09 15.45 -25.80
CA VAL A 318 16.95 15.68 -24.91
C VAL A 318 17.28 15.27 -23.48
N ALA A 319 18.00 14.17 -23.27
CA ALA A 319 18.40 13.73 -21.95
C ALA A 319 19.42 14.68 -21.31
N ALA A 320 20.35 15.24 -22.09
CA ALA A 320 21.25 16.30 -21.62
C ALA A 320 20.47 17.56 -21.20
N PHE A 321 19.46 17.97 -21.98
CA PHE A 321 18.55 19.05 -21.61
C PHE A 321 17.77 18.76 -20.32
N ALA A 322 17.18 17.57 -20.23
CA ALA A 322 16.43 17.12 -19.05
C ALA A 322 17.32 17.09 -17.80
N THR A 323 18.59 16.68 -17.93
CA THR A 323 19.57 16.72 -16.84
C THR A 323 19.75 18.13 -16.31
N MET A 324 19.91 19.12 -17.20
CA MET A 324 20.01 20.54 -16.82
C MET A 324 18.74 21.04 -16.14
N ALA A 325 17.56 20.74 -16.70
CA ALA A 325 16.27 21.13 -16.14
C ALA A 325 16.05 20.55 -14.74
N GLN A 326 16.34 19.25 -14.55
CA GLN A 326 16.22 18.57 -13.26
C GLN A 326 17.24 19.10 -12.24
N PHE A 327 18.47 19.38 -12.66
CA PHE A 327 19.50 19.97 -11.79
C PHE A 327 19.08 21.35 -11.28
N LEU A 328 18.61 22.23 -12.17
CA LEU A 328 18.13 23.56 -11.81
C LEU A 328 16.91 23.51 -10.88
N LYS A 329 15.99 22.56 -11.11
CA LYS A 329 14.85 22.34 -10.22
C LYS A 329 15.29 21.81 -8.84
N ALA A 330 16.27 20.92 -8.80
CA ALA A 330 16.78 20.38 -7.54
C ALA A 330 17.44 21.47 -6.67
N ASP A 331 18.21 22.36 -7.28
CA ASP A 331 18.88 23.49 -6.61
C ASP A 331 17.90 24.46 -5.93
N THR A 332 16.64 24.52 -6.37
CA THR A 332 15.64 25.42 -5.77
C THR A 332 14.92 24.77 -4.59
N ILE A 333 14.77 23.44 -4.59
CA ILE A 333 13.99 22.73 -3.57
C ILE A 333 14.83 22.11 -2.45
N CYS A 334 16.15 22.02 -2.59
CA CYS A 334 17.02 21.45 -1.56
C CYS A 334 18.46 21.98 -1.62
N ASN A 335 19.21 21.77 -0.54
CA ASN A 335 20.62 22.18 -0.44
C ASN A 335 21.62 21.21 -1.11
N ARG A 336 21.13 20.10 -1.66
CA ARG A 336 21.90 19.05 -2.36
C ARG A 336 23.17 18.63 -1.63
N ALA A 337 23.06 18.35 -0.34
CA ALA A 337 24.20 17.87 0.44
C ALA A 337 24.81 16.56 -0.14
N MET A 338 26.10 16.34 0.16
CA MET A 338 26.76 15.07 -0.17
C MET A 338 26.28 13.93 0.74
N ASP A 339 26.04 14.19 2.03
CA ASP A 339 25.61 13.18 2.99
C ASP A 339 24.15 13.38 3.43
N ILE A 340 23.43 12.28 3.73
CA ILE A 340 21.99 12.34 4.09
C ILE A 340 21.76 13.16 5.37
N GLY A 341 22.72 13.16 6.31
CA GLY A 341 22.60 13.87 7.59
C GLY A 341 22.60 15.39 7.43
N LYS A 342 23.18 15.91 6.34
CA LYS A 342 23.16 17.34 5.98
C LYS A 342 22.14 17.68 4.91
N PHE A 343 21.48 16.70 4.31
CA PHE A 343 20.48 16.93 3.28
C PHE A 343 19.25 17.60 3.90
N GLN A 344 18.82 18.72 3.30
CA GLN A 344 17.66 19.47 3.74
C GLN A 344 16.84 19.89 2.52
N MET A 345 15.54 19.61 2.61
CA MET A 345 14.54 20.20 1.72
C MET A 345 14.22 21.61 2.19
N ASN A 346 14.03 22.52 1.25
CA ASN A 346 13.58 23.88 1.52
C ASN A 346 12.06 23.86 1.73
N ASP A 347 11.55 24.59 2.72
CA ASP A 347 10.11 24.71 2.97
C ASP A 347 9.34 25.27 1.75
N ALA A 348 10.01 26.09 0.95
CA ALA A 348 9.53 26.58 -0.34
C ALA A 348 10.68 26.64 -1.36
N PRO A 349 10.40 26.47 -2.67
CA PRO A 349 11.44 26.60 -3.70
C PRO A 349 12.09 27.99 -3.69
N GLN A 350 13.42 28.02 -3.61
CA GLN A 350 14.22 29.24 -3.57
C GLN A 350 14.79 29.55 -4.95
N TYR A 351 14.37 30.67 -5.54
CA TYR A 351 14.86 31.14 -6.83
C TYR A 351 15.69 32.41 -6.68
N GLN A 352 16.69 32.59 -7.55
CA GLN A 352 17.53 33.80 -7.58
C GLN A 352 16.73 35.06 -7.97
N SER A 353 15.66 34.93 -8.76
CA SER A 353 14.76 36.00 -9.22
C SER A 353 13.48 35.40 -9.82
N GLU A 354 12.46 36.23 -10.06
CA GLU A 354 11.25 35.82 -10.81
C GLU A 354 11.56 35.42 -12.26
N ASP A 355 12.55 36.08 -12.89
CA ASP A 355 13.00 35.69 -14.24
C ASP A 355 13.71 34.32 -14.22
N HIS A 356 14.45 34.01 -13.16
CA HIS A 356 15.05 32.70 -12.96
C HIS A 356 13.97 31.64 -12.74
N LYS A 357 12.93 31.94 -11.93
CA LYS A 357 11.78 31.07 -11.72
C LYS A 357 11.09 30.72 -13.04
N LYS A 358 10.68 31.72 -13.83
CA LYS A 358 10.05 31.52 -15.15
C LYS A 358 10.94 30.70 -16.09
N TYR A 359 12.26 30.93 -16.05
CA TYR A 359 13.21 30.16 -16.84
C TYR A 359 13.22 28.68 -16.45
N VAL A 360 13.41 28.37 -15.17
CA VAL A 360 13.43 26.99 -14.64
C VAL A 360 12.11 26.28 -14.91
N GLU A 361 10.97 26.91 -14.60
CA GLU A 361 9.63 26.36 -14.85
C GLU A 361 9.41 26.07 -16.34
N SER A 362 9.86 26.96 -17.23
CA SER A 362 9.73 26.74 -18.68
C SER A 362 10.61 25.61 -19.22
N MET A 363 11.81 25.39 -18.67
CA MET A 363 12.63 24.23 -19.04
C MET A 363 11.99 22.92 -18.58
N VAL A 364 11.49 22.89 -17.34
CA VAL A 364 10.78 21.73 -16.78
C VAL A 364 9.54 21.43 -17.61
N GLN A 365 8.74 22.45 -17.93
CA GLN A 365 7.54 22.27 -18.75
C GLN A 365 7.87 21.73 -20.15
N MET A 366 8.94 22.19 -20.79
CA MET A 366 9.36 21.68 -22.10
C MET A 366 9.72 20.18 -22.05
N PHE A 367 10.30 19.72 -20.94
CA PHE A 367 10.57 18.30 -20.73
C PHE A 367 9.30 17.50 -20.40
N GLU A 368 8.37 18.04 -19.61
CA GLU A 368 7.06 17.42 -19.38
C GLU A 368 6.24 17.28 -20.68
N ASP A 369 6.31 18.29 -21.54
CA ASP A 369 5.71 18.28 -22.87
C ASP A 369 6.30 17.17 -23.75
N PHE A 370 7.63 17.00 -23.75
CA PHE A 370 8.30 15.90 -24.46
C PHE A 370 7.82 14.52 -24.00
N LYS A 371 7.61 14.35 -22.68
CA LYS A 371 7.17 13.07 -22.13
C LYS A 371 5.74 12.69 -22.57
N THR A 372 4.89 13.69 -22.77
CA THR A 372 3.45 13.48 -22.95
C THR A 372 2.97 13.62 -24.39
N LYS A 373 3.70 14.35 -25.24
CA LYS A 373 3.31 14.63 -26.64
C LYS A 373 4.00 13.67 -27.60
N PRO A 374 3.25 12.82 -28.33
CA PRO A 374 3.81 11.97 -29.37
C PRO A 374 4.37 12.81 -30.53
N LEU A 375 5.50 12.38 -31.09
CA LEU A 375 6.08 13.03 -32.25
C LEU A 375 5.29 12.68 -33.51
N THR A 376 4.79 13.68 -34.24
CA THR A 376 3.92 13.45 -35.40
C THR A 376 4.54 13.81 -36.74
N SER A 377 5.55 14.70 -36.78
CA SER A 377 6.20 15.11 -38.03
C SER A 377 7.67 15.52 -37.87
N ALA A 378 8.38 15.65 -38.99
CA ALA A 378 9.75 16.16 -39.04
C ALA A 378 9.84 17.64 -38.63
N GLU A 379 8.84 18.44 -38.99
CA GLU A 379 8.75 19.86 -38.62
C GLU A 379 8.57 20.04 -37.11
N GLU A 380 7.70 19.22 -36.50
CA GLU A 380 7.50 19.23 -35.05
C GLU A 380 8.79 18.84 -34.32
N ARG A 381 9.47 17.79 -34.80
CA ARG A 381 10.77 17.35 -34.28
C ARG A 381 11.77 18.49 -34.29
N LYS A 382 11.98 19.10 -35.47
CA LYS A 382 12.98 20.15 -35.66
C LYS A 382 12.66 21.37 -34.80
N LYS A 383 11.40 21.81 -34.78
CA LYS A 383 10.96 22.94 -33.96
C LYS A 383 11.24 22.69 -32.47
N PHE A 384 10.89 21.52 -31.95
CA PHE A 384 11.14 21.18 -30.54
C PHE A 384 12.64 21.21 -30.21
N LEU A 385 13.47 20.61 -31.08
CA LEU A 385 14.92 20.56 -30.91
C LEU A 385 15.59 21.94 -31.00
N ASP A 386 15.07 22.83 -31.85
CA ASP A 386 15.53 24.21 -32.00
C ASP A 386 15.11 25.07 -30.80
N ASP A 387 13.87 24.95 -30.34
CA ASP A 387 13.35 25.63 -29.15
C ASP A 387 14.14 25.22 -27.89
N MET A 388 14.44 23.91 -27.76
CA MET A 388 15.30 23.36 -26.72
C MET A 388 16.70 23.99 -26.75
N ASN A 389 17.35 24.01 -27.93
CA ASN A 389 18.67 24.61 -28.07
C ASN A 389 18.66 26.11 -27.73
N LYS A 390 17.68 26.86 -28.26
CA LYS A 390 17.50 28.28 -27.94
C LYS A 390 17.34 28.52 -26.44
N LYS A 391 16.64 27.63 -25.74
CA LYS A 391 16.44 27.72 -24.29
C LYS A 391 17.73 27.49 -23.49
N VAL A 392 18.58 26.57 -23.92
CA VAL A 392 19.90 26.38 -23.31
C VAL A 392 20.78 27.62 -23.52
N GLN A 393 20.82 28.14 -24.76
CA GLN A 393 21.58 29.36 -25.06
C GLN A 393 21.08 30.58 -24.27
N GLU A 394 19.77 30.70 -24.05
CA GLU A 394 19.18 31.72 -23.16
C GLU A 394 19.74 31.60 -21.74
N GLY A 395 19.80 30.39 -21.17
CA GLY A 395 20.31 30.13 -19.84
C GLY A 395 21.79 30.43 -19.67
N VAL A 396 22.60 30.07 -20.69
CA VAL A 396 24.03 30.41 -20.74
C VAL A 396 24.23 31.92 -20.78
N LYS A 397 23.51 32.64 -21.66
CA LYS A 397 23.58 34.10 -21.77
C LYS A 397 23.17 34.81 -20.48
N LYS A 398 22.13 34.30 -19.81
CA LYS A 398 21.63 34.83 -18.53
C LYS A 398 22.43 34.34 -17.30
N LYS A 399 23.43 33.48 -17.48
CA LYS A 399 24.26 32.87 -16.42
C LYS A 399 23.46 32.01 -15.42
N TYR A 400 22.27 31.56 -15.80
CA TYR A 400 21.52 30.55 -15.04
C TYR A 400 22.13 29.16 -15.21
N ILE A 401 22.71 28.89 -16.39
CA ILE A 401 23.55 27.73 -16.65
C ILE A 401 25.00 28.21 -16.61
N ARG A 402 25.82 27.58 -15.75
CA ARG A 402 27.27 27.84 -15.73
C ARG A 402 27.86 27.37 -17.06
N SER A 403 28.66 28.22 -17.72
CA SER A 403 29.37 27.92 -18.97
C SER A 403 30.82 28.36 -18.82
N ALA A 404 31.75 27.60 -19.41
CA ALA A 404 33.18 27.91 -19.38
C ALA A 404 33.53 29.21 -20.14
N THR A 405 32.67 29.69 -21.03
CA THR A 405 32.79 31.01 -21.66
C THR A 405 32.75 32.16 -20.64
N ASN A 406 32.20 31.92 -19.44
CA ASN A 406 32.06 32.93 -18.39
C ASN A 406 33.03 32.76 -17.21
N GLN A 407 33.68 31.61 -17.03
CA GLN A 407 34.69 31.35 -15.99
C GLN A 407 35.65 30.21 -16.39
N SER A 408 36.94 30.39 -16.14
CA SER A 408 38.05 29.44 -16.40
C SER A 408 38.07 28.20 -15.47
N LYS A 409 36.92 27.55 -15.25
CA LYS A 409 36.84 26.33 -14.42
C LYS A 409 36.04 25.22 -15.09
N SER A 410 36.57 24.00 -15.00
CA SER A 410 35.95 22.74 -15.46
C SER A 410 34.59 22.47 -14.80
N GLY A 411 33.64 21.89 -15.56
CA GLY A 411 32.42 21.26 -15.01
C GLY A 411 31.10 21.94 -15.39
N THR A 412 30.84 22.18 -16.69
CA THR A 412 29.62 22.86 -17.16
C THR A 412 28.76 21.95 -18.05
N PHE A 413 27.45 21.86 -17.76
CA PHE A 413 26.48 20.98 -18.44
C PHE A 413 26.25 21.30 -19.92
N ASP A 414 26.61 22.52 -20.34
CA ASP A 414 26.51 22.96 -21.73
C ASP A 414 27.47 22.21 -22.66
N TYR A 415 28.65 21.78 -22.20
CA TYR A 415 29.59 21.02 -23.04
C TYR A 415 29.03 19.68 -23.49
N TYR A 416 28.48 18.90 -22.56
CA TYR A 416 27.88 17.62 -22.89
C TYR A 416 26.65 17.79 -23.78
N PHE A 417 25.82 18.80 -23.52
CA PHE A 417 24.70 19.15 -24.40
C PHE A 417 25.18 19.46 -25.82
N ASN A 418 26.16 20.34 -25.99
CA ASN A 418 26.71 20.70 -27.30
C ASN A 418 27.34 19.50 -28.02
N GLN A 419 28.00 18.60 -27.28
CA GLN A 419 28.53 17.34 -27.82
C GLN A 419 27.42 16.45 -28.39
N THR A 420 26.31 16.28 -27.66
CA THR A 420 25.16 15.50 -28.15
C THR A 420 24.46 16.16 -29.34
N VAL A 421 24.39 17.50 -29.38
CA VAL A 421 23.89 18.27 -30.54
C VAL A 421 24.77 18.05 -31.77
N ALA A 422 26.10 18.01 -31.62
CA ALA A 422 27.00 17.72 -32.74
C ALA A 422 26.77 16.31 -33.31
N ASN A 423 26.54 15.31 -32.46
CA ASN A 423 26.20 13.95 -32.90
C ASN A 423 24.83 13.91 -33.61
N ARG A 424 23.82 14.62 -33.07
CA ARG A 424 22.51 14.78 -33.70
C ARG A 424 22.60 15.43 -35.08
N ASN A 425 23.45 16.45 -35.26
CA ASN A 425 23.64 17.11 -36.55
C ASN A 425 24.25 16.17 -37.61
N LYS A 426 24.98 15.12 -37.21
CA LYS A 426 25.39 14.05 -38.15
C LYS A 426 24.19 13.20 -38.57
N TYR A 427 23.30 12.87 -37.63
CA TYR A 427 22.07 12.13 -37.91
C TYR A 427 21.12 12.92 -38.83
N GLU A 428 21.03 14.24 -38.66
CA GLU A 428 20.23 15.11 -39.53
C GLU A 428 20.62 14.95 -41.01
N LYS A 429 21.92 14.79 -41.30
CA LYS A 429 22.39 14.52 -42.68
C LYS A 429 21.89 13.18 -43.22
N PHE A 430 21.67 12.17 -42.39
CA PHE A 430 21.08 10.90 -42.84
C PHE A 430 19.58 11.03 -43.11
N ILE A 431 18.87 11.83 -42.32
CA ILE A 431 17.46 12.18 -42.58
C ILE A 431 17.33 12.94 -43.90
N GLU A 432 18.14 13.99 -44.09
CA GLU A 432 18.16 14.79 -45.33
C GLU A 432 18.48 13.96 -46.58
N GLN A 433 19.30 12.90 -46.42
CA GLN A 433 19.62 11.94 -47.47
C GLN A 433 18.55 10.84 -47.67
N GLY A 434 17.48 10.82 -46.87
CA GLY A 434 16.43 9.80 -46.91
C GLY A 434 16.89 8.41 -46.46
N LYS A 435 18.03 8.32 -45.74
CA LYS A 435 18.59 7.05 -45.24
C LYS A 435 18.01 6.63 -43.89
N GLU A 436 17.53 7.61 -43.11
CA GLU A 436 16.94 7.41 -41.79
C GLU A 436 15.64 8.23 -41.71
N PRO A 437 14.60 7.76 -41.00
CA PRO A 437 13.37 8.52 -40.86
C PRO A 437 13.51 9.61 -39.79
N ALA A 438 12.83 10.74 -40.00
CA ALA A 438 12.73 11.80 -39.00
C ALA A 438 11.85 11.40 -37.80
N VAL A 439 10.89 10.48 -38.02
CA VAL A 439 9.98 9.95 -36.99
C VAL A 439 9.95 8.44 -37.11
N HIS A 440 10.21 7.75 -36.00
CA HIS A 440 10.19 6.29 -35.95
C HIS A 440 8.83 5.78 -35.46
N LYS A 441 8.56 4.51 -35.76
CA LYS A 441 7.43 3.81 -35.16
C LYS A 441 7.58 3.75 -33.64
N LYS A 442 6.46 3.96 -32.95
CA LYS A 442 6.37 3.84 -31.49
C LYS A 442 6.66 2.40 -31.08
N VAL A 443 7.43 2.23 -30.01
CA VAL A 443 7.63 0.90 -29.41
C VAL A 443 6.33 0.41 -28.78
N GLN A 444 6.21 -0.90 -28.62
CA GLN A 444 5.05 -1.48 -27.93
C GLN A 444 5.27 -1.37 -26.42
N VAL A 445 4.26 -0.80 -25.75
CA VAL A 445 4.24 -0.54 -24.30
C VAL A 445 3.38 -1.60 -23.60
N GLY A 446 3.85 -2.12 -22.46
CA GLY A 446 3.07 -3.03 -21.64
C GLY A 446 3.86 -3.60 -20.44
N PRO A 447 3.21 -3.82 -19.28
CA PRO A 447 3.86 -4.40 -18.11
C PRO A 447 4.34 -5.84 -18.32
N GLU A 448 3.76 -6.57 -19.27
CA GLU A 448 4.17 -7.93 -19.64
C GLU A 448 5.53 -8.00 -20.39
N ARG A 449 6.11 -6.87 -20.76
CA ARG A 449 7.36 -6.83 -21.52
C ARG A 449 8.56 -7.27 -20.70
N ARG A 450 8.64 -6.86 -19.43
CA ARG A 450 9.65 -7.38 -18.48
C ARG A 450 9.58 -8.91 -18.37
N LEU A 451 8.37 -9.47 -18.33
CA LEU A 451 8.14 -10.92 -18.30
C LEU A 451 8.57 -11.59 -19.61
N SER A 452 8.49 -10.90 -20.75
CA SER A 452 8.77 -11.49 -22.07
C SER A 452 10.26 -11.80 -22.26
N ARG A 453 11.16 -10.96 -21.71
CA ARG A 453 12.60 -11.25 -21.68
C ARG A 453 12.90 -12.49 -20.83
N LEU A 454 12.39 -12.53 -19.59
CA LEU A 454 12.57 -13.68 -18.68
C LEU A 454 11.98 -14.97 -19.27
N TYR A 455 10.87 -14.85 -20.00
CA TYR A 455 10.21 -15.96 -20.68
C TYR A 455 11.06 -16.57 -21.79
N ALA A 456 11.86 -15.77 -22.49
CA ALA A 456 12.77 -16.27 -23.53
C ALA A 456 13.83 -17.23 -22.95
N ASP A 457 14.42 -16.87 -21.80
CA ASP A 457 15.39 -17.74 -21.10
C ASP A 457 14.72 -19.03 -20.61
N LEU A 458 13.53 -18.93 -20.01
CA LEU A 458 12.75 -20.09 -19.55
C LEU A 458 12.34 -21.03 -20.70
N THR A 459 12.14 -20.52 -21.91
CA THR A 459 11.69 -21.31 -23.08
C THR A 459 12.82 -21.68 -24.05
N SER A 460 14.06 -21.35 -23.72
CA SER A 460 15.25 -21.64 -24.52
C SER A 460 15.32 -23.11 -24.95
N LYS A 461 15.71 -23.37 -26.20
CA LYS A 461 15.84 -24.74 -26.72
C LYS A 461 17.04 -25.43 -26.07
N ARG A 462 16.84 -26.69 -25.65
CA ARG A 462 17.93 -27.56 -25.20
C ARG A 462 18.89 -27.80 -26.35
N THR A 463 20.18 -27.57 -26.12
CA THR A 463 21.23 -27.74 -27.13
C THR A 463 21.73 -29.19 -27.22
N ASP A 464 21.32 -30.07 -26.29
CA ASP A 464 21.78 -31.45 -26.22
C ASP A 464 21.00 -32.46 -27.09
N LEU A 465 20.20 -31.99 -28.06
CA LEU A 465 19.47 -32.76 -29.11
C LEU A 465 18.65 -33.99 -28.64
N ARG A 466 18.54 -34.25 -27.34
CA ARG A 466 17.64 -35.24 -26.76
C ARG A 466 16.22 -34.73 -26.88
N PHE A 467 15.47 -35.27 -27.84
CA PHE A 467 14.01 -35.14 -27.94
C PHE A 467 13.33 -35.84 -26.75
N SER A 468 13.48 -35.30 -25.53
CA SER A 468 12.60 -35.66 -24.42
C SER A 468 11.45 -34.66 -24.38
N SER A 469 10.22 -35.17 -24.24
CA SER A 469 9.05 -34.37 -23.92
C SER A 469 9.35 -33.37 -22.77
N GLU A 470 8.75 -32.18 -22.84
CA GLU A 470 8.82 -31.18 -21.77
C GLU A 470 8.51 -31.84 -20.43
N ASN A 471 9.43 -31.75 -19.46
CA ASN A 471 9.21 -32.38 -18.16
C ASN A 471 8.10 -31.66 -17.39
N LYS A 472 7.48 -32.36 -16.43
CA LYS A 472 6.30 -31.88 -15.72
C LYS A 472 6.56 -30.56 -14.99
N GLU A 473 7.73 -30.44 -14.37
CA GLU A 473 8.13 -29.27 -13.59
C GLU A 473 8.30 -28.03 -14.48
N HIS A 474 8.98 -28.17 -15.63
CA HIS A 474 9.13 -27.09 -16.62
C HIS A 474 7.78 -26.68 -17.20
N LYS A 475 6.95 -27.67 -17.58
CA LYS A 475 5.60 -27.42 -18.11
C LYS A 475 4.74 -26.64 -17.11
N ASN A 476 4.75 -27.03 -15.84
CA ASN A 476 3.98 -26.35 -14.79
C ASN A 476 4.46 -24.90 -14.59
N LEU A 477 5.77 -24.68 -14.55
CA LEU A 477 6.33 -23.33 -14.43
C LEU A 477 5.99 -22.46 -15.66
N ARG A 478 6.17 -23.00 -16.88
CA ARG A 478 5.83 -22.29 -18.12
C ARG A 478 4.35 -21.91 -18.14
N LEU A 479 3.45 -22.83 -17.79
CA LEU A 479 2.03 -22.56 -17.72
C LEU A 479 1.67 -21.50 -16.66
N ALA A 480 2.31 -21.53 -15.48
CA ALA A 480 2.10 -20.51 -14.46
C ALA A 480 2.56 -19.11 -14.91
N VAL A 481 3.68 -19.05 -15.64
CA VAL A 481 4.17 -17.79 -16.24
C VAL A 481 3.27 -17.33 -17.38
N ASP A 482 2.78 -18.24 -18.23
CA ASP A 482 1.80 -17.90 -19.27
C ASP A 482 0.51 -17.33 -18.65
N ASP A 483 0.05 -17.91 -17.54
CA ASP A 483 -1.08 -17.44 -16.74
C ASP A 483 -0.84 -16.04 -16.14
N LEU A 484 0.37 -15.77 -15.63
CA LEU A 484 0.77 -14.45 -15.14
C LEU A 484 0.76 -13.41 -16.28
N ARG A 485 1.31 -13.75 -17.44
CA ARG A 485 1.31 -12.90 -18.64
C ARG A 485 -0.09 -12.68 -19.18
N LYS A 486 -0.98 -13.67 -19.08
CA LYS A 486 -2.39 -13.55 -19.44
C LYS A 486 -3.12 -12.62 -18.47
N PHE A 487 -2.89 -12.78 -17.16
CA PHE A 487 -3.47 -11.91 -16.13
C PHE A 487 -3.15 -10.42 -16.40
N TYR A 488 -1.88 -10.09 -16.70
CA TYR A 488 -1.47 -8.73 -17.05
C TYR A 488 -2.17 -8.15 -18.28
N ARG A 489 -2.40 -8.96 -19.30
CA ARG A 489 -3.08 -8.53 -20.54
C ARG A 489 -4.57 -8.32 -20.35
N GLU A 490 -5.20 -9.14 -19.52
CA GLU A 490 -6.66 -9.15 -19.34
C GLU A 490 -7.14 -8.32 -18.14
N ASN A 491 -6.25 -7.95 -17.22
CA ASN A 491 -6.59 -7.22 -15.99
C ASN A 491 -5.63 -6.03 -15.87
N PRO A 492 -5.99 -4.85 -16.41
CA PRO A 492 -5.18 -3.65 -16.24
C PRO A 492 -5.07 -3.27 -14.76
N ALA A 493 -3.93 -2.74 -14.36
CA ALA A 493 -3.73 -2.26 -13.00
C ALA A 493 -4.72 -1.11 -12.69
N PRO A 494 -5.27 -1.03 -11.47
CA PRO A 494 -6.18 0.05 -11.08
C PRO A 494 -5.50 1.42 -11.22
N GLY A 495 -6.22 2.40 -11.76
CA GLY A 495 -5.71 3.76 -11.97
C GLY A 495 -5.61 4.57 -10.67
N LEU A 496 -5.09 5.80 -10.76
CA LEU A 496 -4.93 6.72 -9.62
C LEU A 496 -6.25 7.06 -8.89
N GLN A 497 -7.39 6.89 -9.56
CA GLN A 497 -8.74 7.14 -9.02
C GLN A 497 -9.41 5.87 -8.46
N ALA A 498 -8.72 4.72 -8.49
CA ALA A 498 -9.31 3.47 -8.02
C ALA A 498 -9.51 3.47 -6.50
N THR A 499 -10.61 2.87 -6.07
CA THR A 499 -10.91 2.71 -4.65
C THR A 499 -9.88 1.79 -3.99
N LYS A 500 -9.73 1.95 -2.67
CA LYS A 500 -8.89 1.07 -1.83
C LYS A 500 -9.23 -0.42 -2.02
N ALA A 501 -10.53 -0.74 -2.13
CA ALA A 501 -11.01 -2.10 -2.35
C ALA A 501 -10.60 -2.66 -3.73
N GLU A 502 -10.70 -1.87 -4.79
CA GLU A 502 -10.27 -2.27 -6.14
C GLU A 502 -8.76 -2.53 -6.22
N ILE A 503 -7.97 -1.66 -5.59
CA ILE A 503 -6.52 -1.83 -5.46
C ILE A 503 -6.19 -3.13 -4.72
N ALA A 504 -6.83 -3.37 -3.57
CA ALA A 504 -6.63 -4.60 -2.80
C ALA A 504 -7.03 -5.86 -3.58
N LYS A 505 -8.17 -5.84 -4.27
CA LYS A 505 -8.67 -6.97 -5.08
C LYS A 505 -7.72 -7.32 -6.22
N TYR A 506 -7.25 -6.32 -6.97
CA TYR A 506 -6.26 -6.52 -8.02
C TYR A 506 -4.98 -7.12 -7.46
N ASN A 507 -4.44 -6.50 -6.41
CA ASN A 507 -3.19 -6.89 -5.77
C ASN A 507 -3.23 -8.33 -5.24
N MET A 508 -4.36 -8.81 -4.70
CA MET A 508 -4.50 -10.20 -4.25
C MET A 508 -4.56 -11.21 -5.39
N ARG A 509 -5.30 -10.89 -6.46
CA ARG A 509 -5.34 -11.74 -7.66
C ARG A 509 -3.96 -11.83 -8.31
N TYR A 510 -3.26 -10.70 -8.36
CA TYR A 510 -1.90 -10.62 -8.87
C TYR A 510 -0.92 -11.41 -8.00
N MET A 511 -0.98 -11.24 -6.67
CA MET A 511 -0.18 -11.99 -5.69
C MET A 511 -0.34 -13.51 -5.85
N THR A 512 -1.55 -13.98 -6.16
CA THR A 512 -1.81 -15.41 -6.46
C THR A 512 -0.98 -15.92 -7.62
N LYS A 513 -0.93 -15.16 -8.72
CA LYS A 513 -0.19 -15.55 -9.91
C LYS A 513 1.31 -15.55 -9.63
N LEU A 514 1.79 -14.59 -8.84
CA LEU A 514 3.18 -14.55 -8.38
C LEU A 514 3.53 -15.74 -7.48
N GLU A 515 2.67 -16.12 -6.53
CA GLU A 515 2.89 -17.30 -5.67
C GLU A 515 2.95 -18.60 -6.46
N GLN A 516 2.13 -18.75 -7.50
CA GLN A 516 2.21 -19.92 -8.39
C GLN A 516 3.54 -19.96 -9.14
N VAL A 517 3.99 -18.84 -9.69
CA VAL A 517 5.29 -18.74 -10.36
C VAL A 517 6.44 -19.04 -9.39
N SER A 518 6.42 -18.46 -8.18
CA SER A 518 7.40 -18.72 -7.12
C SER A 518 7.43 -20.20 -6.73
N TYR A 519 6.26 -20.81 -6.47
CA TYR A 519 6.15 -22.22 -6.11
C TYR A 519 6.70 -23.16 -7.20
N TYR A 520 6.30 -22.97 -8.46
CA TYR A 520 6.77 -23.83 -9.55
C TYR A 520 8.22 -23.56 -9.93
N SER A 521 8.71 -22.33 -9.73
CA SER A 521 10.13 -22.01 -9.82
C SER A 521 10.92 -22.83 -8.81
N ASP A 522 10.50 -22.85 -7.54
CA ASP A 522 11.14 -23.66 -6.49
C ASP A 522 11.17 -25.15 -6.80
N GLN A 523 10.07 -25.70 -7.32
CA GLN A 523 10.02 -27.11 -7.73
C GLN A 523 10.99 -27.40 -8.88
N TYR A 524 11.08 -26.51 -9.86
CA TYR A 524 12.02 -26.63 -10.97
C TYR A 524 13.47 -26.53 -10.49
N LYS A 525 13.81 -25.51 -9.69
CA LYS A 525 15.14 -25.30 -9.10
C LYS A 525 15.61 -26.52 -8.29
N LYS A 526 14.73 -27.13 -7.49
CA LYS A 526 15.04 -28.32 -6.68
C LYS A 526 15.42 -29.53 -7.52
N THR A 527 14.78 -29.70 -8.66
CA THR A 527 14.95 -30.87 -9.53
C THR A 527 16.07 -30.70 -10.57
N HIS A 528 16.49 -29.46 -10.86
CA HIS A 528 17.40 -29.14 -11.97
C HIS A 528 18.59 -28.25 -11.55
N LYS A 529 19.37 -28.66 -10.55
CA LYS A 529 20.46 -27.83 -9.98
C LYS A 529 21.68 -27.64 -10.90
N ASN A 530 22.00 -28.62 -11.74
CA ASN A 530 23.21 -28.62 -12.58
C ASN A 530 22.90 -29.11 -14.01
N PRO A 531 22.19 -28.33 -14.84
CA PRO A 531 21.93 -28.69 -16.22
C PRO A 531 23.24 -28.73 -17.02
N SER A 532 23.44 -29.81 -17.78
CA SER A 532 24.65 -30.05 -18.57
C SER A 532 24.68 -29.34 -19.93
N SER A 533 23.55 -28.82 -20.41
CA SER A 533 23.46 -28.14 -21.69
C SER A 533 23.25 -26.63 -21.53
N THR A 534 23.76 -25.85 -22.48
CA THR A 534 23.61 -24.38 -22.52
C THR A 534 22.13 -23.97 -22.44
N GLY A 535 21.27 -24.67 -23.19
CA GLY A 535 19.83 -24.45 -23.10
C GLY A 535 19.24 -24.82 -21.74
N GLY A 536 19.69 -25.89 -21.11
CA GLY A 536 19.26 -26.24 -19.74
C GLY A 536 19.70 -25.19 -18.71
N GLN A 537 20.90 -24.63 -18.85
CA GLN A 537 21.40 -23.54 -18.00
C GLN A 537 20.58 -22.26 -18.17
N ALA A 538 20.22 -21.90 -19.41
CA ALA A 538 19.34 -20.77 -19.69
C ALA A 538 17.93 -20.97 -19.09
N ARG A 539 17.36 -22.18 -19.15
CA ARG A 539 16.07 -22.48 -18.50
C ARG A 539 16.13 -22.35 -16.98
N LEU A 540 17.19 -22.87 -16.36
CA LEU A 540 17.40 -22.73 -14.92
C LEU A 540 17.53 -21.26 -14.53
N LYS A 541 18.29 -20.48 -15.31
CA LYS A 541 18.41 -19.02 -15.15
C LYS A 541 17.04 -18.34 -15.23
N GLY A 542 16.26 -18.61 -16.28
CA GLY A 542 14.90 -18.05 -16.41
C GLY A 542 13.98 -18.45 -15.26
N ALA A 543 14.06 -19.70 -14.78
CA ALA A 543 13.28 -20.16 -13.62
C ALA A 543 13.66 -19.40 -12.33
N VAL A 544 14.97 -19.20 -12.09
CA VAL A 544 15.49 -18.38 -10.99
C VAL A 544 14.96 -16.95 -11.11
N GLU A 545 15.15 -16.31 -12.26
CA GLU A 545 14.72 -14.92 -12.46
C GLU A 545 13.20 -14.72 -12.29
N PHE A 546 12.38 -15.69 -12.72
CA PHE A 546 10.93 -15.65 -12.46
C PHE A 546 10.58 -15.83 -10.98
N GLY A 547 11.33 -16.67 -10.25
CA GLY A 547 11.18 -16.82 -8.81
C GLY A 547 11.47 -15.52 -8.07
N ASP A 548 12.63 -14.92 -8.36
CA ASP A 548 13.07 -13.65 -7.77
C ASP A 548 12.11 -12.50 -8.12
N PHE A 549 11.68 -12.44 -9.37
CA PHE A 549 10.66 -11.49 -9.82
C PHE A 549 9.38 -11.63 -8.99
N ALA A 550 8.87 -12.87 -8.86
CA ALA A 550 7.66 -13.14 -8.12
C ALA A 550 7.78 -12.74 -6.64
N GLU A 551 8.88 -13.11 -5.98
CA GLU A 551 9.12 -12.76 -4.58
C GLU A 551 9.23 -11.25 -4.35
N SER A 552 9.95 -10.56 -5.23
CA SER A 552 10.09 -9.11 -5.18
C SER A 552 8.75 -8.41 -5.33
N GLU A 553 7.94 -8.81 -6.31
CA GLU A 553 6.62 -8.21 -6.52
C GLU A 553 5.67 -8.51 -5.36
N MET A 554 5.69 -9.73 -4.82
CA MET A 554 4.91 -10.08 -3.63
C MET A 554 5.28 -9.24 -2.41
N PHE A 555 6.58 -8.97 -2.22
CA PHE A 555 7.06 -8.09 -1.15
C PHE A 555 6.50 -6.67 -1.31
N GLU A 556 6.53 -6.11 -2.51
CA GLU A 556 6.00 -4.76 -2.78
C GLU A 556 4.50 -4.70 -2.61
N ILE A 557 3.75 -5.69 -3.10
CA ILE A 557 2.30 -5.72 -2.89
C ILE A 557 1.99 -5.76 -1.40
N LYS A 558 2.70 -6.57 -0.60
CA LYS A 558 2.53 -6.58 0.86
C LYS A 558 2.85 -5.22 1.49
N LYS A 559 3.92 -4.55 1.04
CA LYS A 559 4.27 -3.21 1.50
C LYS A 559 3.19 -2.19 1.15
N GLN A 560 2.67 -2.21 -0.08
CA GLN A 560 1.59 -1.33 -0.53
C GLN A 560 0.30 -1.59 0.25
N LEU A 561 -0.08 -2.85 0.45
CA LEU A 561 -1.25 -3.22 1.25
C LEU A 561 -1.12 -2.70 2.68
N ASN A 562 0.05 -2.89 3.31
CA ASN A 562 0.31 -2.41 4.67
C ASN A 562 0.34 -0.86 4.75
N ALA A 563 1.03 -0.19 3.82
CA ALA A 563 1.19 1.26 3.81
C ALA A 563 -0.15 1.98 3.59
N ASN A 564 -0.99 1.44 2.71
CA ASN A 564 -2.30 1.99 2.42
C ASN A 564 -3.36 1.61 3.48
N LYS A 565 -2.95 0.93 4.57
CA LYS A 565 -3.85 0.32 5.58
C LYS A 565 -4.97 -0.50 4.93
N LEU A 566 -4.68 -1.12 3.78
CA LEU A 566 -5.65 -1.96 3.08
C LEU A 566 -5.78 -3.23 3.90
N ALA A 567 -6.91 -3.36 4.61
CA ALA A 567 -7.26 -4.60 5.26
C ALA A 567 -7.12 -5.74 4.25
N THR A 568 -6.53 -6.85 4.68
CA THR A 568 -6.59 -8.08 3.92
C THR A 568 -8.07 -8.36 3.70
N PRO A 569 -8.61 -8.37 2.46
CA PRO A 569 -10.06 -8.42 2.26
C PRO A 569 -10.68 -9.56 3.08
N THR A 570 -11.85 -9.39 3.69
CA THR A 570 -12.51 -10.42 4.55
C THR A 570 -12.51 -11.79 3.86
N ASN A 571 -12.72 -11.84 2.54
CA ASN A 571 -12.63 -13.06 1.72
C ASN A 571 -11.28 -13.80 1.85
N GLU A 572 -10.17 -13.07 1.94
CA GLU A 572 -8.79 -13.58 2.06
C GLU A 572 -8.49 -14.06 3.48
N LYS A 573 -8.97 -13.35 4.50
CA LYS A 573 -8.89 -13.76 5.91
C LYS A 573 -9.72 -15.03 6.14
N ASN A 574 -10.98 -15.03 5.68
CA ASN A 574 -11.86 -16.19 5.68
C ASN A 574 -11.23 -17.37 4.95
N ARG A 575 -10.61 -17.17 3.79
CA ARG A 575 -9.88 -18.24 3.10
C ARG A 575 -8.74 -18.81 3.94
N ASN A 576 -7.93 -17.97 4.57
CA ASN A 576 -6.81 -18.41 5.39
C ASN A 576 -7.27 -19.14 6.67
N GLU A 577 -8.33 -18.68 7.31
CA GLU A 577 -8.96 -19.33 8.46
C GLU A 577 -9.58 -20.68 8.07
N MET A 578 -10.27 -20.74 6.93
CA MET A 578 -10.78 -21.98 6.34
C MET A 578 -9.63 -22.97 6.05
N ARG A 579 -8.53 -22.48 5.46
CA ARG A 579 -7.34 -23.30 5.17
C ARG A 579 -6.74 -23.87 6.45
N LYS A 580 -6.49 -23.04 7.47
CA LYS A 580 -5.94 -23.48 8.77
C LYS A 580 -6.86 -24.50 9.44
N SER A 581 -8.16 -24.25 9.43
CA SER A 581 -9.17 -25.17 9.99
C SER A 581 -9.13 -26.53 9.30
N LEU A 582 -9.05 -26.56 7.97
CA LEU A 582 -8.94 -27.80 7.20
C LEU A 582 -7.57 -28.50 7.41
N GLU A 583 -6.48 -27.75 7.55
CA GLU A 583 -5.14 -28.30 7.86
C GLU A 583 -5.12 -28.98 9.25
N GLU A 584 -5.75 -28.38 10.26
CA GLU A 584 -5.92 -28.97 11.58
C GLU A 584 -6.79 -30.24 11.54
N MET A 585 -7.91 -30.19 10.81
CA MET A 585 -8.75 -31.37 10.61
C MET A 585 -7.99 -32.48 9.88
N LEU A 586 -7.20 -32.16 8.86
CA LEU A 586 -6.35 -33.12 8.15
C LEU A 586 -5.30 -33.75 9.07
N LYS A 587 -4.70 -32.97 9.98
CA LYS A 587 -3.80 -33.50 11.01
C LYS A 587 -4.52 -34.52 11.90
N GLY A 588 -5.76 -34.25 12.29
CA GLY A 588 -6.62 -35.20 13.01
C GLY A 588 -6.94 -36.48 12.23
N LEU A 589 -7.23 -36.36 10.92
CA LEU A 589 -7.41 -37.52 10.02
C LEU A 589 -6.13 -38.36 9.88
N ASN A 590 -4.96 -37.71 9.99
CA ASN A 590 -3.65 -38.36 9.91
C ASN A 590 -3.14 -38.92 11.24
N ALA A 591 -3.96 -38.92 12.31
CA ALA A 591 -3.57 -39.53 13.59
C ALA A 591 -3.14 -41.01 13.42
N ARG A 592 -2.08 -41.41 14.14
CA ARG A 592 -1.45 -42.74 14.12
C ARG A 592 -1.35 -43.34 15.54
N HIS A 593 -1.17 -44.67 15.63
CA HIS A 593 -0.80 -45.32 16.89
C HIS A 593 0.64 -44.99 17.28
N THR A 594 0.90 -44.77 18.57
CA THR A 594 2.26 -44.77 19.13
C THR A 594 2.78 -46.21 19.15
N GLY A 595 3.79 -46.51 18.33
CA GLY A 595 4.59 -47.74 18.46
C GLY A 595 4.55 -48.78 17.34
N THR A 596 3.79 -48.61 16.24
CA THR A 596 3.81 -49.57 15.12
C THR A 596 3.75 -48.92 13.73
N LEU A 597 4.57 -49.45 12.82
CA LEU A 597 4.67 -49.15 11.39
C LEU A 597 3.43 -49.64 10.62
N HIS A 598 2.26 -49.06 10.85
CA HIS A 598 1.20 -49.14 9.85
C HIS A 598 1.45 -48.06 8.79
N ARG A 599 2.04 -48.49 7.66
CA ARG A 599 2.11 -47.71 6.41
C ARG A 599 0.68 -47.32 5.99
N GLU A 600 0.56 -46.32 5.13
CA GLU A 600 -0.71 -45.81 4.55
C GLU A 600 -1.63 -46.88 3.95
N ALA A 601 -1.14 -48.11 3.77
CA ALA A 601 -1.81 -49.31 3.28
C ALA A 601 -2.97 -49.88 4.12
N LEU A 602 -3.44 -49.21 5.18
CA LEU A 602 -4.55 -49.70 6.05
C LEU A 602 -5.65 -48.67 6.32
N ASP A 603 -5.65 -47.52 5.64
CA ASP A 603 -6.81 -46.64 5.65
C ASP A 603 -7.97 -47.32 4.89
N SER A 604 -9.20 -47.21 5.40
CA SER A 604 -10.36 -47.63 4.63
C SER A 604 -10.55 -46.73 3.41
N ASP A 605 -11.20 -47.21 2.37
CA ASP A 605 -11.47 -46.44 1.15
C ASP A 605 -12.15 -45.10 1.46
N GLU A 606 -13.05 -45.05 2.44
CA GLU A 606 -13.71 -43.81 2.87
C GLU A 606 -12.74 -42.83 3.53
N MET A 607 -11.76 -43.31 4.30
CA MET A 607 -10.73 -42.46 4.92
C MET A 607 -9.78 -41.89 3.89
N THR A 608 -9.35 -42.71 2.92
CA THR A 608 -8.50 -42.25 1.81
C THR A 608 -9.20 -41.16 1.00
N LYS A 609 -10.46 -41.41 0.58
CA LYS A 609 -11.28 -40.42 -0.14
C LYS A 609 -11.48 -39.13 0.66
N LEU A 610 -11.73 -39.22 1.97
CA LEU A 610 -11.89 -38.05 2.85
C LEU A 610 -10.60 -37.23 2.94
N LYS A 611 -9.44 -37.89 3.12
CA LYS A 611 -8.13 -37.21 3.14
C LYS A 611 -7.82 -36.52 1.81
N ASP A 612 -8.06 -37.19 0.70
CA ASP A 612 -7.80 -36.64 -0.62
C ASP A 612 -8.69 -35.44 -0.93
N LYS A 613 -9.98 -35.49 -0.58
CA LYS A 613 -10.89 -34.34 -0.70
C LYS A 613 -10.51 -33.19 0.23
N THR A 614 -10.00 -33.48 1.42
CA THR A 614 -9.52 -32.43 2.34
C THR A 614 -8.25 -31.77 1.78
N LYS A 615 -7.32 -32.55 1.19
CA LYS A 615 -6.14 -32.02 0.50
C LYS A 615 -6.53 -31.19 -0.73
N GLU A 616 -7.50 -31.66 -1.52
CA GLU A 616 -8.03 -30.92 -2.68
C GLU A 616 -8.59 -29.56 -2.26
N ALA A 617 -9.38 -29.50 -1.17
CA ALA A 617 -9.89 -28.25 -0.63
C ALA A 617 -8.77 -27.31 -0.14
N ILE A 618 -7.78 -27.83 0.60
CA ILE A 618 -6.63 -27.05 1.06
C ILE A 618 -5.83 -26.50 -0.13
N GLU A 619 -5.59 -27.32 -1.15
CA GLU A 619 -4.84 -26.90 -2.34
C GLU A 619 -5.61 -25.85 -3.13
N TYR A 620 -6.94 -26.02 -3.27
CA TYR A 620 -7.79 -25.01 -3.89
C TYR A 620 -7.68 -23.65 -3.19
N LEU A 621 -7.73 -23.67 -1.85
CA LEU A 621 -7.55 -22.48 -1.00
C LEU A 621 -6.12 -21.92 -1.04
N LYS A 622 -5.11 -22.67 -1.47
CA LYS A 622 -3.76 -22.11 -1.68
C LYS A 622 -3.65 -21.42 -3.03
N VAL A 623 -4.31 -21.98 -4.04
CA VAL A 623 -4.10 -21.62 -5.45
C VAL A 623 -5.03 -20.51 -5.94
N ASN A 624 -6.18 -20.26 -5.29
CA ASN A 624 -7.20 -19.31 -5.75
C ASN A 624 -7.43 -18.17 -4.75
N ARG A 625 -6.53 -17.17 -4.70
CA ARG A 625 -6.69 -15.97 -3.86
C ARG A 625 -7.38 -14.84 -4.63
N GLY A 626 -8.03 -13.94 -3.90
CA GLY A 626 -8.85 -12.87 -4.49
C GLY A 626 -10.13 -13.34 -5.20
N VAL A 627 -10.46 -14.64 -5.12
CA VAL A 627 -11.73 -15.22 -5.56
C VAL A 627 -12.67 -15.25 -4.37
N ASN A 628 -13.92 -14.86 -4.57
CA ASN A 628 -14.95 -15.02 -3.57
C ASN A 628 -15.38 -16.50 -3.51
N LEU A 629 -15.04 -17.18 -2.41
CA LEU A 629 -15.30 -18.60 -2.22
C LEU A 629 -16.80 -18.95 -2.18
N PHE A 630 -17.64 -17.99 -1.79
CA PHE A 630 -19.08 -18.19 -1.68
C PHE A 630 -19.79 -18.14 -3.04
N GLU A 631 -19.25 -17.37 -3.99
CA GLU A 631 -19.72 -17.31 -5.38
C GLU A 631 -19.09 -18.41 -6.26
N ASP A 632 -17.94 -18.96 -5.86
CA ASP A 632 -17.20 -19.96 -6.65
C ASP A 632 -17.92 -21.33 -6.66
N GLU A 633 -18.54 -21.65 -7.79
CA GLU A 633 -19.22 -22.93 -8.01
C GLU A 633 -18.30 -24.14 -7.82
N LYS A 634 -17.03 -24.03 -8.25
CA LYS A 634 -16.06 -25.12 -8.17
C LYS A 634 -15.68 -25.38 -6.72
N PHE A 635 -15.43 -24.32 -5.94
CA PHE A 635 -15.17 -24.47 -4.52
C PHE A 635 -16.40 -25.00 -3.76
N GLY A 636 -17.60 -24.49 -4.09
CA GLY A 636 -18.85 -25.00 -3.54
C GLY A 636 -19.03 -26.51 -3.79
N LYS A 637 -18.68 -26.99 -5.00
CA LYS A 637 -18.68 -28.42 -5.32
C LYS A 637 -17.68 -29.22 -4.48
N ILE A 638 -16.46 -28.70 -4.31
CA ILE A 638 -15.43 -29.33 -3.46
C ILE A 638 -15.95 -29.47 -2.02
N MET A 639 -16.57 -28.43 -1.47
CA MET A 639 -17.14 -28.44 -0.12
C MET A 639 -18.30 -29.43 0.04
N LYS A 640 -19.16 -29.55 -0.97
CA LYS A 640 -20.25 -30.55 -1.01
C LYS A 640 -19.72 -31.98 -1.06
N ASP A 641 -18.72 -32.23 -1.91
CA ASP A 641 -18.06 -33.55 -2.01
C ASP A 641 -17.32 -33.92 -0.73
N LEU A 642 -16.66 -32.95 -0.09
CA LEU A 642 -15.99 -33.11 1.20
C LEU A 642 -16.98 -33.48 2.30
N SER A 643 -18.11 -32.77 2.39
CA SER A 643 -19.21 -33.09 3.32
C SER A 643 -19.73 -34.52 3.12
N LYS A 644 -19.95 -34.91 1.86
CA LYS A 644 -20.39 -36.27 1.51
C LYS A 644 -19.37 -37.34 1.95
N CYS A 645 -18.08 -37.13 1.69
CA CYS A 645 -17.03 -38.07 2.10
C CYS A 645 -16.96 -38.20 3.62
N SER A 646 -17.07 -37.08 4.34
CA SER A 646 -17.08 -37.07 5.80
C SER A 646 -18.28 -37.82 6.39
N ASN A 647 -19.47 -37.58 5.85
CA ASN A 647 -20.70 -38.25 6.26
C ASN A 647 -20.64 -39.75 5.98
N ASN A 648 -20.10 -40.16 4.84
CA ASN A 648 -19.92 -41.57 4.51
C ASN A 648 -18.98 -42.27 5.51
N TYR A 649 -17.84 -41.66 5.83
CA TYR A 649 -16.90 -42.23 6.81
C TYR A 649 -17.52 -42.33 8.22
N THR A 650 -18.15 -41.26 8.71
CA THR A 650 -18.78 -41.25 10.04
C THR A 650 -19.96 -42.22 10.12
N LYS A 651 -20.77 -42.32 9.07
CA LYS A 651 -21.86 -43.30 8.93
C LYS A 651 -21.31 -44.73 8.93
N ALA A 652 -20.32 -45.05 8.09
CA ALA A 652 -19.71 -46.39 8.05
C ALA A 652 -19.19 -46.83 9.43
N LYS A 653 -18.58 -45.92 10.20
CA LYS A 653 -18.14 -46.23 11.57
C LYS A 653 -19.30 -46.44 12.55
N LYS A 654 -20.37 -45.65 12.43
CA LYS A 654 -21.58 -45.82 13.26
C LYS A 654 -22.36 -47.09 12.89
N ASP A 655 -22.43 -47.46 11.61
CA ASP A 655 -23.14 -48.66 11.16
C ASP A 655 -22.45 -49.93 11.68
N VAL A 656 -21.12 -50.01 11.61
CA VAL A 656 -20.34 -51.10 12.22
C VAL A 656 -20.56 -51.18 13.73
N ALA A 657 -20.63 -50.03 14.42
CA ALA A 657 -20.90 -50.00 15.86
C ALA A 657 -22.33 -50.43 16.18
N ARG A 658 -23.31 -49.97 15.40
CA ARG A 658 -24.73 -50.32 15.54
C ARG A 658 -24.95 -51.80 15.31
N GLU A 659 -24.33 -52.39 14.29
CA GLU A 659 -24.42 -53.82 14.03
C GLU A 659 -23.84 -54.64 15.20
N LYS A 660 -22.72 -54.18 15.77
CA LYS A 660 -22.15 -54.80 16.96
C LYS A 660 -23.05 -54.68 18.19
N PHE A 661 -23.72 -53.55 18.38
CA PHE A 661 -24.70 -53.40 19.46
C PHE A 661 -25.95 -54.26 19.23
N ARG A 662 -26.49 -54.31 18.00
CA ARG A 662 -27.63 -55.18 17.67
C ARG A 662 -27.30 -56.64 17.92
N LYS A 663 -26.13 -57.12 17.47
CA LYS A 663 -25.66 -58.50 17.75
C LYS A 663 -25.57 -58.82 19.25
N ASN A 664 -25.35 -57.82 20.10
CA ASN A 664 -25.20 -58.01 21.54
C ASN A 664 -26.49 -57.81 22.35
N LEU A 665 -27.44 -57.01 21.83
CA LEU A 665 -28.59 -56.51 22.59
C LEU A 665 -29.94 -56.92 22.00
N VAL A 666 -29.98 -57.30 20.72
CA VAL A 666 -31.22 -57.65 20.02
C VAL A 666 -31.25 -59.16 19.79
N ASP A 667 -32.27 -59.81 20.34
CA ASP A 667 -32.56 -61.20 20.01
C ASP A 667 -33.31 -61.27 18.67
N GLU A 668 -32.65 -61.82 17.65
CA GLU A 668 -33.22 -61.89 16.31
C GLU A 668 -34.36 -62.92 16.17
N SER A 669 -34.54 -63.81 17.17
CA SER A 669 -35.63 -64.78 17.21
C SER A 669 -37.00 -64.16 17.56
N LEU A 670 -37.02 -62.96 18.15
CA LEU A 670 -38.25 -62.23 18.46
C LEU A 670 -38.93 -61.68 17.19
N PRO A 671 -40.27 -61.69 17.09
CA PRO A 671 -40.97 -61.12 15.94
C PRO A 671 -40.64 -59.64 15.71
N LYS A 672 -40.40 -59.24 14.45
CA LYS A 672 -40.20 -57.82 14.07
C LYS A 672 -41.42 -56.99 14.51
N GLY A 673 -41.18 -55.94 15.29
CA GLY A 673 -42.23 -55.03 15.77
C GLY A 673 -42.88 -55.43 17.11
N SER A 674 -42.47 -56.55 17.72
CA SER A 674 -42.87 -56.90 19.10
C SER A 674 -42.36 -55.86 20.11
N LEU A 675 -43.10 -55.70 21.22
CA LEU A 675 -42.78 -54.72 22.26
C LEU A 675 -41.34 -54.91 22.79
N GLU A 676 -40.98 -56.15 23.12
CA GLU A 676 -39.66 -56.54 23.64
C GLU A 676 -38.54 -56.28 22.64
N ARG A 677 -38.75 -56.56 21.34
CA ARG A 677 -37.76 -56.26 20.30
C ARG A 677 -37.61 -54.75 20.07
N ASN A 678 -38.69 -53.98 20.18
CA ASN A 678 -38.65 -52.52 20.08
C ASN A 678 -37.92 -51.90 21.27
N GLU A 679 -38.06 -52.45 22.48
CA GLU A 679 -37.30 -52.04 23.67
C GLU A 679 -35.80 -52.31 23.49
N GLN A 680 -35.42 -53.47 22.96
CA GLN A 680 -34.02 -53.79 22.62
C GLN A 680 -33.44 -52.86 21.55
N GLU A 681 -34.19 -52.56 20.48
CA GLU A 681 -33.78 -51.60 19.45
C GLU A 681 -33.69 -50.16 19.99
N ASN A 682 -34.55 -49.79 20.95
CA ASN A 682 -34.45 -48.51 21.67
C ASN A 682 -33.20 -48.42 22.53
N GLU A 683 -32.80 -49.51 23.20
CA GLU A 683 -31.56 -49.57 23.96
C GLU A 683 -30.32 -49.49 23.05
N VAL A 684 -30.33 -50.16 21.88
CA VAL A 684 -29.30 -49.97 20.85
C VAL A 684 -29.21 -48.50 20.43
N ASN A 685 -30.34 -47.83 20.20
CA ASN A 685 -30.35 -46.41 19.83
C ASN A 685 -29.83 -45.52 20.96
N LYS A 686 -30.13 -45.84 22.22
CA LYS A 686 -29.62 -45.14 23.40
C LYS A 686 -28.11 -45.28 23.54
N GLN A 687 -27.56 -46.49 23.36
CA GLN A 687 -26.11 -46.70 23.38
C GLN A 687 -25.40 -46.04 22.19
N MET A 688 -26.03 -46.04 21.01
CA MET A 688 -25.51 -45.37 19.82
C MET A 688 -25.46 -43.84 19.96
N LYS A 689 -26.39 -43.21 20.69
CA LYS A 689 -26.34 -41.76 20.97
C LYS A 689 -25.06 -41.36 21.70
N ASN A 690 -24.56 -42.23 22.58
CA ASN A 690 -23.36 -41.99 23.38
C ASN A 690 -22.11 -42.70 22.84
N TRP A 691 -22.18 -43.31 21.65
CA TRP A 691 -21.07 -44.11 21.12
C TRP A 691 -19.95 -43.27 20.52
N HIS A 692 -18.72 -43.64 20.87
CA HIS A 692 -17.49 -43.06 20.35
C HIS A 692 -16.47 -44.19 20.10
N PRO A 693 -15.55 -44.05 19.14
CA PRO A 693 -14.48 -45.04 18.96
C PRO A 693 -13.66 -45.25 20.24
N LYS A 694 -13.22 -46.47 20.51
CA LYS A 694 -12.49 -46.80 21.75
C LYS A 694 -11.01 -46.40 21.71
N THR A 695 -10.38 -46.39 20.54
CA THR A 695 -8.95 -46.07 20.40
C THR A 695 -8.70 -44.56 20.32
N LYS A 696 -7.58 -44.07 20.86
CA LYS A 696 -7.19 -42.64 20.78
C LYS A 696 -7.15 -42.15 19.33
N MET A 697 -6.54 -42.92 18.43
CA MET A 697 -6.52 -42.64 16.99
C MET A 697 -7.93 -42.66 16.38
N GLY A 698 -8.75 -43.67 16.69
CA GLY A 698 -10.11 -43.76 16.17
C GLY A 698 -10.98 -42.57 16.58
N ARG A 699 -10.84 -42.11 17.84
CA ARG A 699 -11.50 -40.88 18.32
C ARG A 699 -11.03 -39.66 17.56
N ALA A 700 -9.71 -39.45 17.44
CA ALA A 700 -9.16 -38.32 16.71
C ALA A 700 -9.67 -38.25 15.26
N ARG A 701 -9.64 -39.37 14.53
CA ARG A 701 -10.13 -39.46 13.15
C ARG A 701 -11.64 -39.21 13.04
N PHE A 702 -12.44 -39.76 13.95
CA PHE A 702 -13.89 -39.60 13.95
C PHE A 702 -14.33 -38.18 14.34
N THR A 703 -13.65 -37.57 15.31
CA THR A 703 -13.86 -36.17 15.69
C THR A 703 -13.48 -35.23 14.55
N ALA A 704 -12.33 -35.46 13.90
CA ALA A 704 -11.91 -34.66 12.74
C ALA A 704 -12.94 -34.73 11.60
N ALA A 705 -13.42 -35.92 11.24
CA ALA A 705 -14.49 -36.07 10.24
C ALA A 705 -15.79 -35.34 10.68
N SER A 706 -16.23 -35.54 11.93
CA SER A 706 -17.42 -34.83 12.44
C SER A 706 -17.28 -33.31 12.38
N ASN A 707 -16.07 -32.78 12.64
CA ASN A 707 -15.77 -31.36 12.53
C ASN A 707 -15.78 -30.88 11.07
N ILE A 708 -15.30 -31.69 10.12
CA ILE A 708 -15.40 -31.40 8.68
C ILE A 708 -16.87 -31.26 8.26
N THR A 709 -17.75 -32.16 8.70
CA THR A 709 -19.19 -32.05 8.40
C THR A 709 -19.79 -30.74 8.94
N LYS A 710 -19.47 -30.38 10.19
CA LYS A 710 -19.93 -29.12 10.78
C LYS A 710 -19.39 -27.90 10.02
N PHE A 711 -18.12 -27.95 9.64
CA PHE A 711 -17.45 -26.90 8.87
C PHE A 711 -18.10 -26.72 7.49
N CYS A 712 -18.36 -27.79 6.75
CA CYS A 712 -19.05 -27.72 5.46
C CYS A 712 -20.49 -27.19 5.59
N ASN A 713 -21.22 -27.58 6.63
CA ASN A 713 -22.57 -27.07 6.88
C ASN A 713 -22.56 -25.57 7.19
N LYS A 714 -21.60 -25.12 8.01
CA LYS A 714 -21.41 -23.69 8.28
C LYS A 714 -21.12 -22.91 6.99
N PHE A 715 -20.21 -23.42 6.14
CA PHE A 715 -19.92 -22.82 4.84
C PHE A 715 -21.17 -22.65 3.96
N GLU A 716 -22.06 -23.65 3.90
CA GLU A 716 -23.32 -23.55 3.14
C GLU A 716 -24.30 -22.54 3.73
N THR A 717 -24.38 -22.42 5.05
CA THR A 717 -25.19 -21.39 5.72
C THR A 717 -24.65 -19.98 5.44
N ASP A 718 -23.33 -19.82 5.53
CA ASP A 718 -22.65 -18.55 5.27
C ASP A 718 -22.79 -18.17 3.79
N LYS A 719 -22.63 -19.12 2.86
CA LYS A 719 -22.85 -18.95 1.42
C LYS A 719 -24.27 -18.45 1.09
N ARG A 720 -25.30 -19.03 1.70
CA ARG A 720 -26.70 -18.59 1.49
C ARG A 720 -26.94 -17.18 2.01
N SER A 721 -26.28 -16.81 3.10
CA SER A 721 -26.37 -15.48 3.67
C SER A 721 -25.66 -14.45 2.81
N TYR A 722 -24.52 -14.83 2.25
CA TYR A 722 -23.72 -14.03 1.34
C TYR A 722 -24.44 -13.78 0.01
N ASN A 723 -25.06 -14.81 -0.57
CA ASN A 723 -25.80 -14.72 -1.84
C ASN A 723 -27.25 -14.25 -1.65
N TYR A 724 -27.56 -13.54 -0.57
CA TYR A 724 -28.88 -12.93 -0.43
C TYR A 724 -28.98 -11.78 -1.44
N GLU A 725 -29.89 -11.91 -2.40
CA GLU A 725 -30.10 -10.93 -3.47
C GLU A 725 -31.49 -10.33 -3.34
N LEU A 726 -31.55 -9.00 -3.38
CA LEU A 726 -32.78 -8.25 -3.55
C LEU A 726 -32.70 -7.54 -4.89
N GLU A 727 -33.67 -7.79 -5.78
CA GLU A 727 -33.68 -7.27 -7.15
C GLU A 727 -33.42 -5.74 -7.18
N GLY A 728 -32.42 -5.33 -7.97
CA GLY A 728 -32.01 -3.92 -8.11
C GLY A 728 -31.02 -3.40 -7.05
N HIS A 729 -30.60 -4.25 -6.10
CA HIS A 729 -29.70 -3.86 -5.01
C HIS A 729 -28.51 -4.82 -4.84
N THR A 730 -27.34 -4.28 -4.54
CA THR A 730 -26.14 -5.06 -4.17
C THR A 730 -26.20 -5.44 -2.70
N ALA A 731 -25.56 -6.55 -2.28
CA ALA A 731 -25.44 -6.92 -0.87
C ALA A 731 -24.05 -6.54 -0.31
N VAL A 732 -24.02 -6.08 0.93
CA VAL A 732 -22.80 -5.81 1.71
C VAL A 732 -23.00 -6.32 3.14
N SER A 733 -22.05 -7.05 3.70
CA SER A 733 -22.18 -7.56 5.08
C SER A 733 -21.70 -6.54 6.12
N THR A 734 -22.23 -6.61 7.34
CA THR A 734 -21.71 -5.78 8.45
C THR A 734 -20.23 -6.04 8.71
N GLU A 735 -19.76 -7.28 8.57
CA GLU A 735 -18.33 -7.62 8.69
C GLU A 735 -17.49 -6.93 7.61
N GLN A 736 -17.99 -6.81 6.37
CA GLN A 736 -17.30 -6.06 5.32
C GLN A 736 -17.19 -4.58 5.68
N ILE A 737 -18.27 -3.99 6.20
CA ILE A 737 -18.29 -2.58 6.65
C ILE A 737 -17.33 -2.36 7.82
N GLU A 738 -17.33 -3.24 8.82
CA GLU A 738 -16.43 -3.19 9.98
C GLU A 738 -14.96 -3.34 9.60
N GLU A 739 -14.63 -4.14 8.58
CA GLU A 739 -13.26 -4.33 8.13
C GLU A 739 -12.74 -3.16 7.27
N GLU A 740 -13.63 -2.49 6.54
CA GLU A 740 -13.30 -1.27 5.80
C GLU A 740 -13.13 -0.06 6.73
N ALA A 741 -13.78 -0.10 7.90
CA ALA A 741 -13.67 0.91 8.95
C ALA A 741 -12.31 0.87 9.68
N GLY A 742 -11.66 2.03 9.79
CA GLY A 742 -10.47 2.21 10.60
C GLY A 742 -10.76 2.09 12.11
N ARG A 743 -11.95 2.55 12.52
CA ARG A 743 -12.43 2.57 13.92
C ARG A 743 -13.84 2.00 14.06
N PRO A 744 -14.21 1.39 15.21
CA PRO A 744 -15.51 0.73 15.38
C PRO A 744 -16.72 1.62 15.08
N TYR A 745 -16.66 2.91 15.41
CA TYR A 745 -17.77 3.83 15.15
C TYR A 745 -17.91 4.20 13.66
N GLU A 746 -16.84 4.14 12.87
CA GLU A 746 -16.88 4.43 11.44
C GLU A 746 -17.72 3.39 10.70
N ALA A 747 -17.72 2.14 11.18
CA ALA A 747 -18.61 1.10 10.64
C ALA A 747 -20.08 1.48 10.81
N GLY A 748 -20.47 1.94 12.02
CA GLY A 748 -21.82 2.43 12.27
C GLY A 748 -22.18 3.66 11.43
N VAL A 749 -21.23 4.57 11.18
CA VAL A 749 -21.43 5.72 10.27
C VAL A 749 -21.71 5.24 8.84
N GLU A 750 -20.93 4.30 8.33
CA GLU A 750 -21.11 3.75 6.98
C GLU A 750 -22.40 2.93 6.84
N GLU A 751 -22.80 2.19 7.89
CA GLU A 751 -24.10 1.50 7.95
C GLU A 751 -25.27 2.50 7.86
N ILE A 752 -25.18 3.64 8.56
CA ILE A 752 -26.19 4.71 8.49
C ILE A 752 -26.21 5.31 7.09
N LEU A 753 -25.05 5.76 6.57
CA LEU A 753 -24.95 6.41 5.27
C LEU A 753 -25.36 5.49 4.11
N ASN A 754 -25.22 4.17 4.25
CA ASN A 754 -25.66 3.20 3.26
C ASN A 754 -27.14 3.38 2.86
N TYR A 755 -28.02 3.65 3.83
CA TYR A 755 -29.44 3.86 3.55
C TYR A 755 -29.74 5.19 2.82
N TYR A 756 -28.81 6.14 2.86
CA TYR A 756 -28.93 7.44 2.20
C TYR A 756 -28.28 7.48 0.81
N LYS A 757 -27.64 6.39 0.35
CA LYS A 757 -27.01 6.28 -0.98
C LYS A 757 -28.00 6.41 -2.14
N LYS A 758 -27.50 6.64 -3.35
CA LYS A 758 -28.31 6.60 -4.58
C LYS A 758 -28.76 5.18 -4.86
N TYR A 759 -27.86 4.23 -4.66
CA TYR A 759 -28.13 2.79 -4.74
C TYR A 759 -27.78 2.12 -3.40
N PRO A 760 -28.68 2.18 -2.40
CA PRO A 760 -28.46 1.54 -1.11
C PRO A 760 -28.21 0.04 -1.29
N SER A 761 -27.19 -0.46 -0.61
CA SER A 761 -26.90 -1.89 -0.55
C SER A 761 -27.74 -2.56 0.52
N VAL A 762 -28.16 -3.79 0.28
CA VAL A 762 -28.76 -4.66 1.28
C VAL A 762 -27.69 -5.05 2.30
N ILE A 763 -28.02 -4.96 3.58
CA ILE A 763 -27.22 -5.52 4.67
C ILE A 763 -27.94 -6.78 5.19
N PRO A 764 -27.61 -8.01 4.74
CA PRO A 764 -28.40 -9.20 5.04
C PRO A 764 -28.59 -9.47 6.54
N GLU A 765 -27.62 -9.07 7.37
CA GLU A 765 -27.69 -9.18 8.83
C GLU A 765 -28.84 -8.36 9.42
N HIS A 766 -29.22 -7.23 8.79
CA HIS A 766 -30.33 -6.39 9.25
C HIS A 766 -31.69 -7.05 9.00
N PHE A 767 -31.80 -7.89 7.97
CA PHE A 767 -33.03 -8.64 7.67
C PHE A 767 -33.22 -9.82 8.63
N LYS A 768 -32.13 -10.51 9.00
CA LYS A 768 -32.18 -11.63 9.98
C LYS A 768 -32.59 -11.18 11.39
N LYS A 769 -32.26 -9.94 11.75
CA LYS A 769 -32.58 -9.32 13.05
C LYS A 769 -33.94 -8.60 13.04
N ASN A 770 -34.75 -8.77 11.99
CA ASN A 770 -36.01 -8.06 11.79
C ASN A 770 -35.87 -6.52 11.83
N LEU A 771 -34.70 -5.95 11.54
CA LEU A 771 -34.53 -4.47 11.50
C LEU A 771 -35.19 -3.88 10.25
N VAL A 772 -35.22 -4.68 9.18
CA VAL A 772 -35.74 -4.32 7.85
C VAL A 772 -36.44 -5.54 7.24
N THR A 773 -37.47 -5.31 6.42
CA THR A 773 -38.09 -6.33 5.56
C THR A 773 -37.86 -5.99 4.09
N ASP A 774 -37.92 -6.99 3.21
CA ASP A 774 -37.79 -6.79 1.76
C ASP A 774 -38.72 -5.69 1.25
N GLU A 775 -39.96 -5.69 1.74
CA GLU A 775 -41.00 -4.71 1.38
C GLU A 775 -40.62 -3.29 1.82
N SER A 776 -40.22 -3.12 3.08
CA SER A 776 -39.88 -1.78 3.60
C SER A 776 -38.59 -1.25 3.02
N PHE A 777 -37.61 -2.10 2.74
CA PHE A 777 -36.38 -1.72 2.07
C PHE A 777 -36.68 -1.23 0.65
N LYS A 778 -37.45 -1.99 -0.14
CA LYS A 778 -37.83 -1.58 -1.51
C LYS A 778 -38.61 -0.27 -1.53
N ALA A 779 -39.52 -0.08 -0.58
CA ALA A 779 -40.32 1.14 -0.48
C ALA A 779 -39.48 2.39 -0.11
N SER A 780 -38.49 2.22 0.76
CA SER A 780 -37.70 3.32 1.36
C SER A 780 -36.42 3.63 0.59
N CYS A 781 -35.79 2.58 0.05
CA CYS A 781 -34.43 2.59 -0.50
C CYS A 781 -34.42 2.45 -2.02
N THR A 782 -35.55 2.69 -2.70
CA THR A 782 -35.63 2.65 -4.17
C THR A 782 -34.46 3.43 -4.80
N PRO A 783 -33.74 2.87 -5.80
CA PRO A 783 -32.64 3.56 -6.45
C PRO A 783 -33.01 4.96 -6.97
N VAL A 784 -32.10 5.92 -6.79
CA VAL A 784 -32.29 7.31 -7.23
C VAL A 784 -31.19 7.66 -8.24
N GLU A 785 -31.55 7.90 -9.48
CA GLU A 785 -30.59 8.31 -10.51
C GLU A 785 -30.17 9.77 -10.32
N CYS A 786 -28.87 10.01 -10.20
CA CYS A 786 -28.25 11.33 -10.18
C CYS A 786 -26.82 11.22 -10.73
N ASP A 787 -26.68 11.58 -12.01
CA ASP A 787 -25.45 11.37 -12.79
C ASP A 787 -24.30 12.26 -12.34
N GLY A 788 -23.06 11.78 -12.47
CA GLY A 788 -21.86 12.58 -12.19
C GLY A 788 -21.63 12.94 -10.72
N ILE A 789 -22.45 12.41 -9.81
CA ILE A 789 -22.25 12.51 -8.35
C ILE A 789 -21.87 11.13 -7.83
N SER A 790 -20.95 11.03 -6.86
CA SER A 790 -20.57 9.75 -6.25
C SER A 790 -21.66 9.25 -5.28
N GLU A 791 -21.64 7.95 -4.92
CA GLU A 791 -22.55 7.42 -3.89
C GLU A 791 -22.34 8.08 -2.53
N GLU A 792 -21.07 8.30 -2.16
CA GLU A 792 -20.69 8.90 -0.89
C GLU A 792 -21.19 10.34 -0.80
N ASP A 793 -20.91 11.17 -1.82
CA ASP A 793 -21.34 12.57 -1.85
C ASP A 793 -22.86 12.71 -1.76
N PHE A 794 -23.59 11.87 -2.50
CA PHE A 794 -25.04 11.85 -2.42
C PHE A 794 -25.54 11.47 -1.03
N SER A 795 -24.96 10.42 -0.43
CA SER A 795 -25.37 9.97 0.91
C SER A 795 -25.13 11.03 1.98
N ILE A 796 -24.03 11.79 1.87
CA ILE A 796 -23.69 12.88 2.81
C ILE A 796 -24.70 14.02 2.67
N VAL A 797 -25.05 14.42 1.44
CA VAL A 797 -26.05 15.47 1.21
C VAL A 797 -27.45 15.02 1.61
N ALA A 798 -27.82 13.75 1.38
CA ALA A 798 -29.08 13.17 1.84
C ALA A 798 -29.15 13.09 3.37
N TYR A 799 -28.04 12.76 4.04
CA TYR A 799 -27.95 12.85 5.49
C TYR A 799 -28.07 14.29 5.98
N ALA A 800 -27.38 15.26 5.36
CA ALA A 800 -27.55 16.68 5.67
C ALA A 800 -29.02 17.12 5.52
N ALA A 801 -29.70 16.65 4.47
CA ALA A 801 -31.10 16.97 4.21
C ALA A 801 -32.05 16.39 5.29
N VAL A 802 -31.74 15.24 5.90
CA VAL A 802 -32.54 14.68 7.00
C VAL A 802 -32.41 15.44 8.30
N MET A 803 -31.34 16.24 8.44
CA MET A 803 -31.17 17.11 9.59
C MET A 803 -32.13 18.29 9.57
N ASN A 804 -32.52 18.74 8.37
CA ASN A 804 -33.51 19.81 8.17
C ASN A 804 -34.94 19.26 8.25
N THR A 805 -35.67 19.70 9.28
CA THR A 805 -37.02 19.20 9.59
C THR A 805 -38.09 19.61 8.56
N ASP A 806 -37.83 20.62 7.74
CA ASP A 806 -38.76 21.08 6.70
C ASP A 806 -38.82 20.13 5.51
N ASN A 807 -37.79 19.30 5.33
CA ASN A 807 -37.76 18.28 4.28
C ASN A 807 -38.63 17.05 4.59
N ILE A 808 -39.23 16.99 5.79
CA ILE A 808 -40.10 15.91 6.22
C ILE A 808 -41.58 16.36 6.17
N PRO A 809 -42.47 15.63 5.47
CA PRO A 809 -43.89 15.98 5.40
C PRO A 809 -44.61 15.90 6.76
N ASP A 810 -45.57 16.81 6.99
CA ASP A 810 -46.35 16.82 8.24
C ASP A 810 -47.21 15.56 8.39
N GLU A 811 -47.76 15.05 7.29
CA GLU A 811 -48.56 13.82 7.24
C GLU A 811 -47.76 12.61 7.74
N SER A 812 -46.51 12.49 7.30
CA SER A 812 -45.58 11.44 7.72
C SER A 812 -45.29 11.49 9.22
N ILE A 813 -45.09 12.68 9.78
CA ILE A 813 -44.82 12.86 11.22
C ILE A 813 -46.10 12.58 12.03
N ASN A 814 -47.25 13.07 11.58
CA ASN A 814 -48.57 12.85 12.22
C ASN A 814 -48.96 11.39 12.28
N LYS A 815 -48.61 10.59 11.27
CA LYS A 815 -48.81 9.15 11.25
C LYS A 815 -47.90 8.39 12.24
N LYS A 816 -46.68 8.88 12.47
CA LYS A 816 -45.63 8.13 13.18
C LYS A 816 -45.42 8.55 14.63
N SER A 817 -45.82 9.77 14.99
CA SER A 817 -45.68 10.30 16.34
C SER A 817 -46.80 11.28 16.60
N GLU A 818 -48.01 10.78 16.86
CA GLU A 818 -49.15 11.64 17.19
C GLU A 818 -48.84 12.52 18.41
N THR A 819 -49.22 13.79 18.34
CA THR A 819 -49.14 14.71 19.48
C THR A 819 -50.51 15.27 19.78
N LYS A 820 -50.84 15.37 21.07
CA LYS A 820 -52.00 16.14 21.55
C LYS A 820 -51.59 17.45 22.20
N SER A 821 -50.31 17.58 22.54
CA SER A 821 -49.79 18.73 23.28
C SER A 821 -49.39 19.86 22.33
N PRO A 822 -49.87 21.09 22.55
CA PRO A 822 -49.42 22.26 21.80
C PRO A 822 -47.95 22.64 22.10
N GLU A 823 -47.34 22.07 23.14
CA GLU A 823 -45.95 22.34 23.50
C GLU A 823 -44.94 21.56 22.65
N VAL A 824 -45.37 20.47 22.01
CA VAL A 824 -44.53 19.61 21.19
C VAL A 824 -44.58 20.09 19.75
N THR A 825 -43.45 20.61 19.26
CA THR A 825 -43.35 21.12 17.88
C THR A 825 -43.03 20.00 16.88
N LYS A 826 -43.20 20.30 15.58
CA LYS A 826 -42.72 19.44 14.48
C LYS A 826 -41.23 19.13 14.64
N LYS A 827 -40.43 20.15 14.97
CA LYS A 827 -38.98 20.02 15.15
C LYS A 827 -38.62 19.02 16.26
N ASP A 828 -39.32 19.08 17.39
CA ASP A 828 -39.11 18.17 18.52
C ASP A 828 -39.38 16.71 18.13
N ARG A 829 -40.48 16.47 17.39
CA ARG A 829 -40.90 15.14 16.94
C ARG A 829 -39.91 14.53 15.94
N VAL A 830 -39.47 15.31 14.95
CA VAL A 830 -38.49 14.84 13.95
C VAL A 830 -37.15 14.53 14.59
N ALA A 831 -36.66 15.42 15.47
CA ALA A 831 -35.37 15.24 16.13
C ALA A 831 -35.33 13.98 17.00
N GLN A 832 -36.39 13.71 17.78
CA GLN A 832 -36.47 12.50 18.60
C GLN A 832 -36.49 11.23 17.74
N LEU A 833 -37.34 11.18 16.70
CA LEU A 833 -37.43 10.05 15.79
C LEU A 833 -36.07 9.79 15.12
N ARG A 834 -35.45 10.82 14.54
CA ARG A 834 -34.10 10.73 13.93
C ARG A 834 -33.05 10.18 14.89
N THR A 835 -32.96 10.73 16.10
CA THR A 835 -31.97 10.30 17.11
C THR A 835 -32.15 8.82 17.47
N MET A 836 -33.41 8.41 17.66
CA MET A 836 -33.78 7.03 17.96
C MET A 836 -33.29 6.06 16.88
N TYR A 837 -33.54 6.36 15.60
CA TYR A 837 -33.21 5.46 14.51
C TYR A 837 -31.73 5.48 14.12
N THR A 838 -31.08 6.64 14.19
CA THR A 838 -29.62 6.75 13.99
C THR A 838 -28.89 5.86 15.00
N THR A 839 -29.38 5.85 16.25
CA THR A 839 -28.84 4.98 17.30
C THR A 839 -29.14 3.51 17.03
N ASP A 840 -30.36 3.14 16.63
CA ASP A 840 -30.70 1.74 16.36
C ASP A 840 -29.92 1.17 15.17
N ILE A 841 -29.84 1.90 14.05
CA ILE A 841 -29.11 1.44 12.85
C ILE A 841 -27.65 1.20 13.20
N GLY A 842 -27.01 2.10 13.95
CA GLY A 842 -25.61 1.95 14.36
C GLY A 842 -25.37 1.03 15.57
N ALA A 843 -26.40 0.53 16.26
CA ALA A 843 -26.27 -0.29 17.47
C ALA A 843 -26.25 -1.81 17.22
N GLY A 844 -26.46 -2.26 15.99
CA GLY A 844 -26.33 -3.66 15.58
C GLY A 844 -27.22 -4.63 16.38
N GLU A 845 -26.65 -5.40 17.32
CA GLU A 845 -27.35 -6.44 18.10
C GLU A 845 -28.35 -5.90 19.14
N LYS A 846 -28.21 -4.64 19.57
CA LYS A 846 -29.11 -4.01 20.56
C LYS A 846 -30.23 -3.18 19.90
N ALA A 847 -30.31 -3.18 18.57
CA ALA A 847 -31.28 -2.41 17.81
C ALA A 847 -32.73 -2.90 18.03
N ARG A 848 -33.69 -1.99 18.00
CA ARG A 848 -35.12 -2.34 18.05
C ARG A 848 -35.57 -3.03 16.76
N GLU A 849 -36.53 -3.93 16.83
CA GLU A 849 -37.08 -4.56 15.61
C GLU A 849 -37.87 -3.53 14.76
N ASN A 850 -37.80 -3.66 13.44
CA ASN A 850 -38.56 -2.92 12.42
C ASN A 850 -38.26 -1.41 12.30
N CYS A 851 -37.04 -0.97 12.59
CA CYS A 851 -36.62 0.44 12.50
C CYS A 851 -36.89 1.08 11.13
N ILE A 852 -36.45 0.44 10.03
CA ILE A 852 -36.61 0.99 8.68
C ILE A 852 -38.09 0.96 8.25
N ASN A 853 -38.88 0.01 8.72
CA ASN A 853 -40.33 -0.03 8.45
C ASN A 853 -41.04 1.21 9.03
N HIS A 854 -40.53 1.74 10.15
CA HIS A 854 -41.12 2.90 10.81
C HIS A 854 -40.67 4.24 10.22
N TYR A 855 -39.46 4.31 9.68
CA TYR A 855 -38.81 5.56 9.30
C TYR A 855 -38.52 5.70 7.80
N GLY A 856 -38.30 4.60 7.08
CA GLY A 856 -37.67 4.63 5.76
C GLY A 856 -38.49 5.35 4.70
N GLU A 857 -39.75 4.98 4.49
CA GLU A 857 -40.58 5.58 3.44
C GLU A 857 -40.91 7.05 3.73
N ASP A 858 -41.09 7.38 5.00
CA ASP A 858 -41.58 8.67 5.47
C ASP A 858 -40.45 9.70 5.69
N PHE A 859 -39.20 9.25 5.84
CA PHE A 859 -38.05 10.12 6.12
C PHE A 859 -36.87 9.89 5.19
N ILE A 860 -36.43 8.64 4.96
CA ILE A 860 -35.26 8.35 4.11
C ILE A 860 -35.56 8.64 2.64
N LYS A 861 -36.72 8.24 2.15
CA LYS A 861 -37.08 8.46 0.74
C LYS A 861 -37.21 9.96 0.40
N PRO A 862 -37.97 10.80 1.15
CA PRO A 862 -38.09 12.22 0.85
C PRO A 862 -36.75 12.96 0.83
N VAL A 863 -35.86 12.68 1.79
CA VAL A 863 -34.57 13.39 1.88
C VAL A 863 -33.58 12.96 0.81
N ARG A 864 -33.64 11.70 0.33
CA ARG A 864 -32.88 11.26 -0.85
C ARG A 864 -33.37 11.96 -2.11
N LEU A 865 -34.68 12.13 -2.28
CA LEU A 865 -35.22 12.92 -3.39
C LEU A 865 -34.81 14.39 -3.28
N LYS A 866 -34.79 14.95 -2.07
CA LYS A 866 -34.30 16.31 -1.84
C LYS A 866 -32.82 16.47 -2.16
N ALA A 867 -31.99 15.49 -1.78
CA ALA A 867 -30.57 15.49 -2.12
C ALA A 867 -30.34 15.48 -3.63
N LYS A 868 -31.10 14.66 -4.37
CA LYS A 868 -31.09 14.67 -5.84
C LYS A 868 -31.37 16.08 -6.38
N GLU A 869 -32.46 16.70 -5.93
CA GLU A 869 -32.85 18.04 -6.35
C GLU A 869 -31.74 19.08 -6.09
N VAL A 870 -31.16 19.06 -4.88
CA VAL A 870 -30.09 19.97 -4.47
C VAL A 870 -28.81 19.78 -5.29
N LEU A 871 -28.43 18.53 -5.54
CA LEU A 871 -27.22 18.18 -6.30
C LEU A 871 -27.37 18.47 -7.80
N GLU A 872 -28.56 18.26 -8.37
CA GLU A 872 -28.85 18.63 -9.76
C GLU A 872 -28.81 20.16 -9.95
N GLN A 873 -29.33 20.93 -8.99
CA GLN A 873 -29.20 22.39 -9.00
C GLN A 873 -27.74 22.84 -8.87
N TYR A 874 -26.96 22.17 -8.02
CA TYR A 874 -25.53 22.43 -7.90
C TYR A 874 -24.80 22.18 -9.23
N LYS A 875 -25.09 21.08 -9.92
CA LYS A 875 -24.55 20.80 -11.26
C LYS A 875 -24.97 21.83 -12.30
N ALA A 876 -26.17 22.39 -12.18
CA ALA A 876 -26.66 23.48 -13.02
C ALA A 876 -26.04 24.86 -12.67
N GLY A 877 -25.12 24.92 -11.69
CA GLY A 877 -24.39 26.13 -11.29
C GLY A 877 -25.01 26.87 -10.10
N ASN A 878 -26.16 26.44 -9.58
CA ASN A 878 -26.79 27.05 -8.41
C ASN A 878 -26.28 26.39 -7.12
N LYS A 879 -25.32 27.03 -6.45
CA LYS A 879 -24.69 26.48 -5.23
C LYS A 879 -25.47 26.71 -3.94
N GLU A 880 -26.39 27.67 -3.93
CA GLU A 880 -27.08 28.13 -2.71
C GLU A 880 -27.90 27.04 -1.99
N PRO A 881 -28.67 26.18 -2.69
CA PRO A 881 -29.40 25.08 -2.03
C PRO A 881 -28.48 24.08 -1.33
N LEU A 882 -27.33 23.79 -1.93
CA LEU A 882 -26.34 22.87 -1.35
C LEU A 882 -25.69 23.50 -0.11
N ILE A 883 -25.28 24.77 -0.21
CA ILE A 883 -24.69 25.52 0.91
C ILE A 883 -25.65 25.53 2.11
N ASN A 884 -26.92 25.88 1.89
CA ASN A 884 -27.92 25.94 2.96
C ASN A 884 -28.21 24.55 3.57
N THR A 885 -28.29 23.51 2.74
CA THR A 885 -28.50 22.12 3.21
C THR A 885 -27.35 21.65 4.09
N LEU A 886 -26.11 21.91 3.67
CA LEU A 886 -24.91 21.53 4.43
C LEU A 886 -24.76 22.34 5.71
N ALA A 887 -25.02 23.65 5.67
CA ALA A 887 -24.93 24.52 6.84
C ALA A 887 -25.92 24.09 7.93
N GLU A 888 -27.18 23.82 7.55
CA GLU A 888 -28.20 23.30 8.47
C GLU A 888 -27.80 21.92 9.00
N GLY A 889 -27.36 21.03 8.10
CA GLY A 889 -26.90 19.69 8.46
C GLY A 889 -25.76 19.70 9.48
N ILE A 890 -24.74 20.53 9.28
CA ILE A 890 -23.62 20.68 10.20
C ILE A 890 -24.09 21.30 11.51
N SER A 891 -24.89 22.37 11.46
CA SER A 891 -25.39 23.07 12.65
C SER A 891 -26.18 22.14 13.56
N GLU A 892 -27.17 21.43 13.01
CA GLU A 892 -28.04 20.53 13.77
C GLU A 892 -27.29 19.28 14.25
N SER A 893 -26.39 18.72 13.45
CA SER A 893 -25.59 17.56 13.87
C SER A 893 -24.62 17.92 14.99
N CYS A 894 -23.99 19.09 14.92
CA CYS A 894 -23.16 19.62 16.01
C CYS A 894 -23.99 19.91 17.26
N TYR A 895 -25.18 20.47 17.10
CA TYR A 895 -26.10 20.71 18.19
C TYR A 895 -26.42 19.40 18.93
N GLU A 896 -26.75 18.32 18.21
CA GLU A 896 -26.99 17.00 18.80
C GLU A 896 -25.75 16.45 19.53
N CYS A 897 -24.56 16.57 18.94
CA CYS A 897 -23.31 16.16 19.58
C CYS A 897 -23.07 16.89 20.90
N MET A 898 -23.30 18.20 20.92
CA MET A 898 -23.09 19.02 22.11
C MET A 898 -24.13 18.77 23.20
N HIS A 899 -25.36 18.42 22.84
CA HIS A 899 -26.48 18.23 23.77
C HIS A 899 -26.67 16.76 24.18
N ILE A 900 -25.69 15.90 23.90
CA ILE A 900 -25.75 14.52 24.36
C ILE A 900 -25.68 14.48 25.88
N GLY A 901 -26.63 13.79 26.51
CA GLY A 901 -26.69 13.72 27.98
C GLY A 901 -25.55 12.93 28.60
N HIS A 902 -25.05 11.91 27.91
CA HIS A 902 -23.99 11.03 28.40
C HIS A 902 -23.02 10.62 27.30
N MET A 903 -21.72 10.85 27.52
CA MET A 903 -20.61 10.50 26.63
C MET A 903 -19.84 9.26 27.10
N PHE A 904 -20.08 8.80 28.33
CA PHE A 904 -19.39 7.65 28.91
C PHE A 904 -20.20 6.33 28.78
N GLY A 905 -19.50 5.18 28.85
CA GLY A 905 -20.09 3.84 28.88
C GLY A 905 -20.77 3.39 27.58
N ASP A 906 -21.86 2.63 27.66
CA ASP A 906 -22.61 2.12 26.50
C ASP A 906 -23.10 3.23 25.54
N ARG A 907 -23.20 4.48 26.02
CA ARG A 907 -23.62 5.65 25.20
C ARG A 907 -22.45 6.36 24.49
N ARG A 908 -21.19 5.97 24.77
CA ARG A 908 -20.00 6.46 24.06
C ARG A 908 -20.13 6.24 22.55
N ASN A 909 -20.67 5.09 22.14
CA ASN A 909 -20.85 4.76 20.72
C ASN A 909 -21.79 5.75 20.02
N THR A 910 -22.90 6.16 20.65
CA THR A 910 -23.83 7.15 20.08
C THR A 910 -23.14 8.48 19.83
N TYR A 911 -22.38 8.99 20.82
CA TYR A 911 -21.59 10.22 20.63
C TYR A 911 -20.60 10.07 19.47
N THR A 912 -19.84 8.98 19.45
CA THR A 912 -18.80 8.77 18.44
C THR A 912 -19.35 8.71 17.01
N MET A 913 -20.52 8.09 16.80
CA MET A 913 -21.16 8.00 15.50
C MET A 913 -21.68 9.37 15.03
N SER A 914 -22.36 10.12 15.90
CA SER A 914 -22.83 11.46 15.57
C SER A 914 -21.68 12.40 15.22
N VAL A 915 -20.56 12.32 15.93
CA VAL A 915 -19.35 13.10 15.65
C VAL A 915 -18.71 12.69 14.32
N GLY A 916 -18.68 11.39 14.00
CA GLY A 916 -18.21 10.89 12.70
C GLY A 916 -19.06 11.39 11.52
N LEU A 917 -20.39 11.48 11.69
CA LEU A 917 -21.29 12.02 10.67
C LEU A 917 -21.05 13.53 10.46
N VAL A 918 -20.82 14.31 11.52
CA VAL A 918 -20.42 15.72 11.42
C VAL A 918 -19.11 15.88 10.66
N GLU A 919 -18.12 15.03 10.93
CA GLU A 919 -16.83 15.06 10.24
C GLU A 919 -16.99 14.78 8.74
N LYS A 920 -17.79 13.77 8.36
CA LYS A 920 -18.10 13.46 6.95
C LYS A 920 -18.76 14.65 6.23
N LEU A 921 -19.69 15.34 6.89
CA LEU A 921 -20.32 16.56 6.35
C LEU A 921 -19.28 17.67 6.10
N LEU A 922 -18.37 17.89 7.05
CA LEU A 922 -17.31 18.88 6.89
C LEU A 922 -16.31 18.50 5.80
N ASP A 923 -15.89 17.24 5.73
CA ASP A 923 -14.90 16.80 4.74
C ASP A 923 -15.45 16.91 3.33
N TYR A 924 -16.75 16.66 3.13
CA TYR A 924 -17.43 16.96 1.88
C TYR A 924 -17.30 18.43 1.49
N THR A 925 -17.52 19.37 2.42
CA THR A 925 -17.43 20.81 2.11
C THR A 925 -16.02 21.28 1.74
N LYS A 926 -14.97 20.54 2.14
CA LYS A 926 -13.56 20.85 1.82
C LYS A 926 -13.11 20.33 0.45
N LYS A 927 -13.88 19.46 -0.22
CA LYS A 927 -13.52 18.89 -1.53
C LYS A 927 -13.44 19.95 -2.63
N GLU A 928 -14.24 21.01 -2.52
CA GLU A 928 -14.38 22.04 -3.54
C GLU A 928 -13.89 23.41 -3.05
N PRO A 929 -13.03 24.11 -3.82
CA PRO A 929 -12.56 25.45 -3.44
C PRO A 929 -13.71 26.43 -3.19
N GLY A 930 -13.72 27.05 -2.00
CA GLY A 930 -14.69 28.06 -1.58
C GLY A 930 -16.05 27.54 -1.10
N LEU A 931 -16.34 26.23 -1.18
CA LEU A 931 -17.57 25.67 -0.62
C LEU A 931 -17.54 25.66 0.92
N TYR A 932 -16.40 25.27 1.51
CA TYR A 932 -16.19 25.30 2.96
C TYR A 932 -16.48 26.70 3.54
N ASP A 933 -15.84 27.73 3.01
CA ASP A 933 -15.99 29.11 3.50
C ASP A 933 -17.45 29.56 3.40
N ALA A 934 -18.12 29.30 2.27
CA ALA A 934 -19.52 29.67 2.07
C ALA A 934 -20.48 28.96 3.04
N VAL A 935 -20.23 27.68 3.35
CA VAL A 935 -21.02 26.93 4.35
C VAL A 935 -20.73 27.45 5.75
N MET A 936 -19.46 27.68 6.08
CA MET A 936 -19.07 28.23 7.38
C MET A 936 -19.67 29.62 7.60
N ASP A 937 -19.75 30.49 6.58
CA ASP A 937 -20.35 31.82 6.70
C ASP A 937 -21.85 31.80 7.02
N LYS A 938 -22.55 30.72 6.71
CA LYS A 938 -23.95 30.52 7.10
C LYS A 938 -24.12 30.02 8.54
N LEU A 939 -23.07 29.48 9.16
CA LEU A 939 -23.12 29.01 10.54
C LEU A 939 -23.11 30.19 11.51
N SER A 940 -23.95 30.11 12.54
CA SER A 940 -23.92 31.07 13.65
C SER A 940 -22.58 31.00 14.40
N PRO A 941 -22.16 32.07 15.10
CA PRO A 941 -20.95 32.03 15.92
C PRO A 941 -20.95 30.90 16.95
N GLU A 942 -22.13 30.59 17.51
CA GLU A 942 -22.31 29.47 18.44
C GLU A 942 -22.13 28.13 17.74
N ALA A 943 -22.71 27.92 16.55
CA ALA A 943 -22.54 26.70 15.78
C ALA A 943 -21.07 26.45 15.39
N LYS A 944 -20.35 27.50 14.96
CA LYS A 944 -18.90 27.42 14.68
C LYS A 944 -18.12 26.99 15.91
N GLN A 945 -18.45 27.57 17.07
CA GLN A 945 -17.77 27.26 18.31
C GLN A 945 -18.04 25.83 18.79
N ASN A 946 -19.30 25.40 18.72
CA ASN A 946 -19.73 24.04 19.06
C ASN A 946 -19.09 23.00 18.15
N LEU A 947 -18.98 23.30 16.86
CA LEU A 947 -18.29 22.45 15.91
C LEU A 947 -16.81 22.29 16.27
N GLN A 948 -16.10 23.38 16.54
CA GLN A 948 -14.70 23.32 16.94
C GLN A 948 -14.51 22.51 18.24
N ASP A 949 -15.40 22.69 19.22
CA ASP A 949 -15.37 21.95 20.47
C ASP A 949 -15.62 20.45 20.27
N THR A 950 -16.54 20.11 19.38
CA THR A 950 -16.85 18.73 18.99
C THR A 950 -15.63 18.05 18.34
N LEU A 951 -14.98 18.72 17.38
CA LEU A 951 -13.78 18.20 16.72
C LEU A 951 -12.59 18.08 17.69
N ASN A 952 -12.43 19.04 18.62
CA ASN A 952 -11.41 18.95 19.66
C ASN A 952 -11.63 17.75 20.58
N MET A 953 -12.87 17.48 21.00
CA MET A 953 -13.20 16.29 21.79
C MET A 953 -12.98 14.99 21.01
N LYS A 954 -13.31 14.99 19.71
CA LYS A 954 -13.06 13.86 18.80
C LYS A 954 -11.60 13.45 18.78
N GLU A 955 -10.67 14.41 18.77
CA GLU A 955 -9.23 14.13 18.76
C GLU A 955 -8.80 13.22 19.93
N TYR A 956 -9.31 13.48 21.14
CA TYR A 956 -9.01 12.66 22.32
C TYR A 956 -9.73 11.31 22.28
N LEU A 957 -10.97 11.30 21.78
CA LEU A 957 -11.74 10.07 21.59
C LEU A 957 -11.02 9.11 20.63
N ASP A 958 -10.55 9.62 19.49
CA ASP A 958 -9.82 8.88 18.47
C ASP A 958 -8.54 8.28 19.05
N LYS A 959 -7.75 9.08 19.78
CA LYS A 959 -6.55 8.60 20.50
C LYS A 959 -6.87 7.52 21.53
N CYS A 960 -7.98 7.65 22.26
CA CYS A 960 -8.43 6.66 23.22
C CYS A 960 -8.79 5.34 22.52
N ILE A 961 -9.60 5.36 21.46
CA ILE A 961 -9.97 4.16 20.68
C ILE A 961 -8.73 3.50 20.07
N ASP A 962 -7.83 4.28 19.48
CA ASP A 962 -6.61 3.77 18.86
C ASP A 962 -5.69 3.11 19.93
N SER A 963 -5.65 3.66 21.14
CA SER A 963 -4.90 3.12 22.27
C SER A 963 -5.51 1.83 22.85
N GLU A 964 -6.84 1.76 22.97
CA GLU A 964 -7.54 0.53 23.35
C GLU A 964 -7.27 -0.58 22.33
N LYS A 965 -7.42 -0.27 21.03
CA LYS A 965 -7.17 -1.22 19.94
C LYS A 965 -5.71 -1.68 19.92
N LYS A 966 -4.75 -0.79 20.23
CA LYS A 966 -3.32 -1.14 20.35
C LYS A 966 -3.09 -2.15 21.48
N LEU A 967 -3.67 -1.93 22.66
CA LEU A 967 -3.59 -2.86 23.80
C LEU A 967 -4.30 -4.20 23.51
N GLU A 968 -5.50 -4.17 22.92
CA GLU A 968 -6.23 -5.38 22.52
C GLU A 968 -5.47 -6.23 21.50
N ASN A 969 -4.90 -5.58 20.47
CA ASN A 969 -4.08 -6.25 19.48
C ASN A 969 -2.82 -6.84 20.10
N ALA A 970 -2.22 -6.15 21.06
CA ALA A 970 -1.07 -6.67 21.77
C ALA A 970 -1.42 -7.93 22.57
N VAL A 971 -2.55 -7.93 23.29
CA VAL A 971 -3.07 -9.11 24.00
C VAL A 971 -3.41 -10.25 23.04
N LYS A 972 -4.16 -9.97 21.97
CA LYS A 972 -4.63 -10.97 21.00
C LYS A 972 -3.47 -11.64 20.26
N ASN A 973 -2.43 -10.89 19.94
CA ASN A 973 -1.29 -11.37 19.14
C ASN A 973 -0.05 -11.73 19.99
N ASN A 974 -0.15 -11.68 21.32
CA ASN A 974 0.97 -11.86 22.24
C ASN A 974 2.17 -10.95 21.92
N ILE A 975 1.90 -9.69 21.59
CA ILE A 975 2.95 -8.67 21.35
C ILE A 975 3.22 -7.96 22.68
N THR A 976 4.48 -7.88 23.07
CA THR A 976 4.90 -7.10 24.25
C THR A 976 5.10 -5.64 23.86
N LEU A 977 4.37 -4.75 24.51
CA LEU A 977 4.55 -3.30 24.34
C LEU A 977 5.60 -2.78 25.32
N SER A 978 6.35 -1.75 24.92
CA SER A 978 7.25 -1.06 25.85
C SER A 978 6.46 -0.32 26.95
N GLU A 979 7.09 -0.06 28.09
CA GLU A 979 6.46 0.73 29.17
C GLU A 979 6.06 2.13 28.69
N ALA A 980 6.84 2.74 27.80
CA ALA A 980 6.53 4.04 27.22
C ALA A 980 5.24 3.98 26.39
N GLU A 981 5.10 2.97 25.53
CA GLU A 981 3.87 2.76 24.75
C GLU A 981 2.66 2.45 25.64
N LYS A 982 2.85 1.68 26.71
CA LYS A 982 1.78 1.41 27.68
C LYS A 982 1.35 2.69 28.41
N ARG A 983 2.31 3.52 28.82
CA ARG A 983 2.02 4.83 29.45
C ARG A 983 1.28 5.77 28.51
N GLU A 984 1.66 5.80 27.24
CA GLU A 984 0.95 6.57 26.21
C GLU A 984 -0.49 6.08 26.05
N CYS A 985 -0.70 4.76 25.98
CA CYS A 985 -2.05 4.19 25.90
C CYS A 985 -2.89 4.52 27.14
N ILE A 986 -2.32 4.41 28.34
CA ILE A 986 -3.00 4.76 29.60
C ILE A 986 -3.37 6.25 29.58
N GLN A 987 -2.44 7.14 29.22
CA GLN A 987 -2.67 8.58 29.13
C GLN A 987 -3.87 8.88 28.23
N ASN A 988 -3.87 8.38 27.00
CA ASN A 988 -4.93 8.66 26.04
C ASN A 988 -6.31 8.16 26.51
N ILE A 989 -6.36 6.96 27.12
CA ILE A 989 -7.62 6.38 27.63
C ILE A 989 -8.14 7.19 28.81
N VAL A 990 -7.29 7.42 29.82
CA VAL A 990 -7.65 8.13 31.05
C VAL A 990 -8.03 9.58 30.76
N THR A 991 -7.33 10.27 29.86
CA THR A 991 -7.65 11.65 29.47
C THR A 991 -9.06 11.75 28.87
N TYR A 992 -9.42 10.85 27.95
CA TYR A 992 -10.76 10.87 27.37
C TYR A 992 -11.83 10.53 28.40
N ASP A 993 -11.63 9.48 29.21
CA ASP A 993 -12.57 9.09 30.26
C ASP A 993 -12.78 10.20 31.29
N PHE A 994 -11.71 10.91 31.66
CA PHE A 994 -11.78 12.08 32.53
C PHE A 994 -12.63 13.19 31.90
N LEU A 995 -12.41 13.52 30.62
CA LEU A 995 -13.20 14.53 29.92
C LEU A 995 -14.67 14.12 29.80
N ALA A 996 -14.96 12.86 29.46
CA ALA A 996 -16.31 12.33 29.32
C ALA A 996 -17.07 12.31 30.66
N ALA A 997 -16.44 11.85 31.74
CA ALA A 997 -17.06 11.83 33.08
C ALA A 997 -17.36 13.25 33.60
N ASN A 998 -16.45 14.20 33.37
CA ASN A 998 -16.70 15.61 33.73
C ASN A 998 -17.78 16.24 32.85
N HIS A 999 -17.81 15.94 31.55
CA HIS A 999 -18.88 16.38 30.66
C HIS A 999 -20.25 15.92 31.19
N ASP A 1000 -20.39 14.63 31.47
CA ASP A 1000 -21.64 14.04 31.99
C ASP A 1000 -22.04 14.67 33.33
N LYS A 1001 -21.08 14.86 34.24
CA LYS A 1001 -21.32 15.56 35.52
C LYS A 1001 -21.87 16.97 35.32
N PHE A 1002 -21.26 17.77 34.44
CA PHE A 1002 -21.72 19.13 34.20
C PHE A 1002 -23.08 19.18 33.48
N ARG A 1003 -23.40 18.19 32.63
CA ARG A 1003 -24.73 18.03 32.04
C ARG A 1003 -25.79 17.75 33.11
N ASP A 1004 -25.51 16.81 34.01
CA ASP A 1004 -26.41 16.49 35.13
C ASP A 1004 -26.63 17.73 36.02
N GLU A 1005 -25.56 18.47 36.34
CA GLU A 1005 -25.66 19.72 37.12
C GLU A 1005 -26.47 20.81 36.40
N GLN A 1006 -26.36 20.94 35.07
CA GLN A 1006 -27.15 21.92 34.31
C GLN A 1006 -28.65 21.62 34.38
N VAL A 1007 -29.03 20.35 34.24
CA VAL A 1007 -30.44 19.92 34.32
C VAL A 1007 -30.98 20.03 35.74
N GLU A 1008 -30.17 19.70 36.75
CA GLU A 1008 -30.58 19.83 38.17
C GLU A 1008 -30.77 21.28 38.62
N ASN A 1009 -30.03 22.22 38.02
CA ASN A 1009 -30.11 23.64 38.34
C ASN A 1009 -31.13 24.41 37.50
N ASP A 1010 -31.66 23.82 36.42
CA ASP A 1010 -32.72 24.43 35.62
C ASP A 1010 -34.08 24.22 36.28
N LYS A 1011 -34.73 25.33 36.64
CA LYS A 1011 -35.99 25.29 37.40
C LYS A 1011 -37.11 24.61 36.62
N THR A 1012 -37.18 24.82 35.30
CA THR A 1012 -38.24 24.24 34.45
C THR A 1012 -38.06 22.74 34.34
N ALA A 1013 -36.84 22.27 34.06
CA ALA A 1013 -36.54 20.85 34.02
C ALA A 1013 -36.73 20.18 35.39
N GLN A 1014 -36.33 20.83 36.48
CA GLN A 1014 -36.52 20.34 37.85
C GLN A 1014 -37.99 20.21 38.23
N ASP A 1015 -38.79 21.26 38.00
CA ASP A 1015 -40.23 21.27 38.31
C ASP A 1015 -40.97 20.23 37.47
N PHE A 1016 -40.58 20.03 36.20
CA PHE A 1016 -41.14 18.98 35.36
C PHE A 1016 -40.76 17.58 35.85
N LYS A 1017 -39.47 17.29 36.09
CA LYS A 1017 -38.99 15.99 36.58
C LYS A 1017 -39.59 15.59 37.92
N LYS A 1018 -39.78 16.56 38.84
CA LYS A 1018 -40.42 16.32 40.14
C LYS A 1018 -41.87 15.86 40.01
N ASN A 1019 -42.58 16.35 38.99
CA ASN A 1019 -43.98 16.02 38.73
C ASN A 1019 -44.16 14.93 37.67
N TYR A 1020 -43.09 14.44 37.04
CA TYR A 1020 -43.12 13.52 35.89
C TYR A 1020 -44.02 12.30 36.14
N THR A 1021 -43.84 11.62 37.28
CA THR A 1021 -44.64 10.44 37.64
C THR A 1021 -46.12 10.79 37.88
N ASP A 1022 -46.42 11.92 38.50
CA ASP A 1022 -47.80 12.39 38.74
C ASP A 1022 -48.48 12.76 37.42
N ILE A 1023 -47.78 13.46 36.53
CA ILE A 1023 -48.24 13.78 35.17
C ILE A 1023 -48.50 12.50 34.38
N THR A 1024 -47.59 11.53 34.45
CA THR A 1024 -47.75 10.21 33.80
C THR A 1024 -49.03 9.52 34.28
N MET A 1025 -49.25 9.47 35.60
CA MET A 1025 -50.42 8.84 36.18
C MET A 1025 -51.72 9.55 35.80
N LYS A 1026 -51.70 10.89 35.71
CA LYS A 1026 -52.84 11.71 35.26
C LYS A 1026 -53.16 11.55 33.78
N ILE A 1027 -52.15 11.32 32.93
CA ILE A 1027 -52.36 10.95 31.52
C ILE A 1027 -53.00 9.55 31.44
N ILE A 1028 -52.49 8.58 32.19
CA ILE A 1028 -53.01 7.20 32.21
C ILE A 1028 -54.44 7.14 32.78
N SER A 1029 -54.74 7.92 33.83
CA SER A 1029 -56.10 7.99 34.42
C SER A 1029 -57.09 8.79 33.57
N GLY A 1030 -56.61 9.47 32.52
CA GLY A 1030 -57.43 10.29 31.62
C GLY A 1030 -57.82 11.66 32.20
N GLU A 1031 -57.18 12.09 33.28
CA GLU A 1031 -57.32 13.44 33.86
C GLU A 1031 -56.68 14.51 32.97
N ILE A 1032 -55.56 14.18 32.30
CA ILE A 1032 -54.94 15.00 31.25
C ILE A 1032 -55.25 14.34 29.90
N LYS A 1033 -56.00 15.02 29.04
CA LYS A 1033 -56.50 14.47 27.76
C LYS A 1033 -55.80 15.03 26.52
N ASP A 1034 -55.12 16.15 26.70
CA ASP A 1034 -54.40 16.94 25.69
C ASP A 1034 -52.89 16.65 25.69
N MET A 1035 -52.45 15.56 26.33
CA MET A 1035 -51.06 15.12 26.31
C MET A 1035 -50.99 13.59 26.30
N THR A 1036 -50.10 13.02 25.49
CA THR A 1036 -49.78 11.58 25.51
C THR A 1036 -48.53 11.29 26.32
N THR A 1037 -48.29 10.02 26.67
CA THR A 1037 -47.03 9.60 27.30
C THR A 1037 -45.82 9.83 26.38
N ASP A 1038 -46.01 9.74 25.06
CA ASP A 1038 -44.98 10.07 24.06
C ASP A 1038 -44.72 11.59 23.99
N ASP A 1039 -45.75 12.43 24.20
CA ASP A 1039 -45.56 13.88 24.31
C ASP A 1039 -44.78 14.26 25.56
N MET A 1040 -45.01 13.55 26.67
CA MET A 1040 -44.28 13.76 27.92
C MET A 1040 -42.77 13.48 27.75
N ILE A 1041 -42.38 12.44 27.01
CA ILE A 1041 -40.96 12.15 26.73
C ILE A 1041 -40.32 13.26 25.87
N LYS A 1042 -41.06 13.79 24.90
CA LYS A 1042 -40.58 14.91 24.06
C LYS A 1042 -40.42 16.19 24.86
N ILE A 1043 -41.38 16.49 25.74
CA ILE A 1043 -41.33 17.66 26.62
C ILE A 1043 -40.15 17.54 27.59
N ASP A 1044 -39.91 16.36 28.16
CA ASP A 1044 -38.74 16.09 29.01
C ASP A 1044 -37.43 16.36 28.25
N THR A 1045 -37.29 15.75 27.08
CA THR A 1045 -36.11 15.92 26.21
C THR A 1045 -35.92 17.38 25.82
N LYS A 1046 -37.01 18.09 25.53
CA LYS A 1046 -37.00 19.52 25.19
C LYS A 1046 -36.51 20.37 26.36
N TYR A 1047 -37.01 20.12 27.57
CA TYR A 1047 -36.57 20.86 28.76
C TYR A 1047 -35.13 20.52 29.15
N GLU A 1048 -34.70 19.26 29.03
CA GLU A 1048 -33.30 18.88 29.22
C GLU A 1048 -32.37 19.57 28.22
N LYS A 1049 -32.72 19.55 26.93
CA LYS A 1049 -31.94 20.23 25.88
C LYS A 1049 -31.91 21.75 26.07
N ALA A 1050 -32.99 22.34 26.55
CA ALA A 1050 -33.03 23.78 26.88
C ALA A 1050 -32.16 24.14 28.09
N ALA A 1051 -32.00 23.21 29.05
CA ALA A 1051 -31.13 23.39 30.21
C ALA A 1051 -29.64 23.31 29.85
N TYR A 1052 -29.29 22.54 28.82
CA TYR A 1052 -27.91 22.37 28.39
C TYR A 1052 -27.30 23.66 27.83
N LYS A 1053 -26.12 24.02 28.35
CA LYS A 1053 -25.32 25.17 27.93
C LYS A 1053 -23.90 24.74 27.57
N PRO A 1054 -23.14 25.48 26.75
CA PRO A 1054 -21.75 25.15 26.48
C PRO A 1054 -20.94 24.95 27.78
N ILE A 1055 -20.25 23.80 27.92
CA ILE A 1055 -19.48 23.45 29.12
C ILE A 1055 -18.06 23.99 28.97
N ALA A 1056 -17.85 25.27 29.27
CA ALA A 1056 -16.57 25.94 29.15
C ALA A 1056 -15.46 25.28 29.99
N GLN A 1057 -15.81 24.63 31.10
CA GLN A 1057 -14.91 23.91 31.99
C GLN A 1057 -14.25 22.70 31.32
N VAL A 1058 -14.93 22.09 30.35
CA VAL A 1058 -14.45 20.94 29.58
C VAL A 1058 -13.95 21.42 28.22
N HIS A 1059 -14.85 21.92 27.38
CA HIS A 1059 -14.53 22.28 26.00
C HIS A 1059 -13.66 23.54 25.88
N GLY A 1060 -13.89 24.53 26.74
CA GLY A 1060 -13.14 25.79 26.71
C GLY A 1060 -11.64 25.60 26.97
N ARG A 1061 -11.26 24.61 27.79
CA ARG A 1061 -9.86 24.24 28.03
C ARG A 1061 -9.20 23.62 26.79
N LEU A 1062 -9.96 22.95 25.93
CA LEU A 1062 -9.43 22.29 24.74
C LEU A 1062 -9.15 23.27 23.58
N ARG A 1063 -9.66 24.51 23.67
CA ARG A 1063 -9.50 25.55 22.66
C ARG A 1063 -8.11 26.19 22.65
N THR A 1064 -7.33 26.07 23.73
CA THR A 1064 -6.01 26.70 23.86
C THR A 1064 -4.94 25.70 24.24
N GLU A 1065 -3.71 25.94 23.83
CA GLU A 1065 -2.57 25.09 24.19
C GLU A 1065 -2.34 25.07 25.71
N GLU A 1066 -2.48 26.22 26.38
CA GLU A 1066 -2.37 26.32 27.84
C GLU A 1066 -3.43 25.48 28.56
N GLY A 1067 -4.67 25.49 28.06
CA GLY A 1067 -5.74 24.68 28.62
C GLY A 1067 -5.52 23.18 28.44
N ARG A 1068 -4.93 22.77 27.30
CA ARG A 1068 -4.49 21.38 27.07
C ARG A 1068 -3.35 20.97 28.01
N LYS A 1069 -2.35 21.83 28.23
CA LYS A 1069 -1.28 21.57 29.22
C LYS A 1069 -1.83 21.38 30.63
N LYS A 1070 -2.76 22.23 31.06
CA LYS A 1070 -3.43 22.11 32.37
C LYS A 1070 -4.25 20.81 32.49
N LEU A 1071 -4.87 20.36 31.40
CA LEU A 1071 -5.55 19.06 31.36
C LEU A 1071 -4.55 17.93 31.57
N ASP A 1072 -3.42 17.93 30.85
CA ASP A 1072 -2.38 16.91 30.99
C ASP A 1072 -1.81 16.88 32.41
N GLU A 1073 -1.55 18.04 33.02
CA GLU A 1073 -1.13 18.17 34.42
C GLU A 1073 -2.17 17.61 35.41
N THR A 1074 -3.46 17.83 35.13
CA THR A 1074 -4.56 17.33 35.98
C THR A 1074 -4.72 15.82 35.87
N VAL A 1075 -4.54 15.27 34.67
CA VAL A 1075 -4.73 13.84 34.39
C VAL A 1075 -3.50 13.01 34.77
N LYS A 1076 -2.30 13.60 34.75
CA LYS A 1076 -1.04 12.89 35.02
C LYS A 1076 -1.04 12.07 36.32
N PRO A 1077 -1.49 12.57 37.49
CA PRO A 1077 -1.55 11.76 38.70
C PRO A 1077 -2.48 10.54 38.58
N LEU A 1078 -3.56 10.66 37.79
CA LEU A 1078 -4.52 9.57 37.54
C LEU A 1078 -3.91 8.51 36.62
N VAL A 1079 -3.10 8.94 35.65
CA VAL A 1079 -2.34 8.07 34.75
C VAL A 1079 -1.23 7.33 35.49
N ASP A 1080 -0.48 8.04 36.33
CA ASP A 1080 0.60 7.46 37.13
C ASP A 1080 0.10 6.44 38.18
N ALA A 1081 -1.18 6.50 38.55
CA ALA A 1081 -1.81 5.53 39.45
C ALA A 1081 -2.05 4.15 38.79
N ILE A 1082 -2.03 4.05 37.46
CA ILE A 1082 -2.20 2.80 36.73
C ILE A 1082 -0.82 2.23 36.38
N PRO A 1083 -0.45 1.03 36.86
CA PRO A 1083 0.87 0.48 36.64
C PRO A 1083 1.07 0.11 35.16
N ALA A 1084 2.09 0.67 34.52
CA ALA A 1084 2.47 0.34 33.13
C ALA A 1084 3.41 -0.88 33.03
N ASN A 1085 3.99 -1.33 34.14
CA ASN A 1085 4.94 -2.44 34.21
C ASN A 1085 4.27 -3.82 34.34
N VAL A 1086 2.95 -3.91 34.15
CA VAL A 1086 2.18 -5.16 34.18
C VAL A 1086 1.88 -5.66 32.75
N PRO A 1087 1.43 -6.92 32.59
CA PRO A 1087 1.01 -7.44 31.29
C PRO A 1087 -0.06 -6.58 30.62
N GLU A 1088 -0.08 -6.53 29.29
CA GLU A 1088 -0.98 -5.70 28.47
C GLU A 1088 -2.46 -5.94 28.82
N LYS A 1089 -2.80 -7.18 29.18
CA LYS A 1089 -4.15 -7.55 29.61
C LYS A 1089 -4.56 -6.84 30.90
N ASP A 1090 -3.64 -6.70 31.84
CA ASP A 1090 -3.91 -6.06 33.13
C ASP A 1090 -3.92 -4.53 32.99
N VAL A 1091 -3.05 -3.97 32.12
CA VAL A 1091 -3.10 -2.55 31.73
C VAL A 1091 -4.45 -2.22 31.08
N LEU A 1092 -4.88 -3.01 30.08
CA LEU A 1092 -6.16 -2.82 29.40
C LEU A 1092 -7.34 -2.89 30.37
N LYS A 1093 -7.33 -3.88 31.28
CA LYS A 1093 -8.37 -4.03 32.29
C LYS A 1093 -8.41 -2.84 33.26
N ALA A 1094 -7.25 -2.39 33.75
CA ALA A 1094 -7.15 -1.26 34.67
C ALA A 1094 -7.57 0.06 34.00
N ALA A 1095 -7.11 0.30 32.77
CA ALA A 1095 -7.46 1.49 31.99
C ALA A 1095 -8.96 1.55 31.68
N ARG A 1096 -9.58 0.42 31.24
CA ARG A 1096 -11.04 0.37 31.00
C ARG A 1096 -11.88 0.52 32.27
N GLY A 1097 -11.36 0.07 33.41
CA GLY A 1097 -12.04 0.21 34.71
C GLY A 1097 -11.95 1.62 35.31
N PHE A 1098 -11.10 2.50 34.76
CA PHE A 1098 -10.86 3.83 35.32
C PHE A 1098 -12.13 4.70 35.27
N GLY A 1099 -12.75 4.86 34.10
CA GLY A 1099 -13.89 5.78 33.94
C GLY A 1099 -15.09 5.45 34.83
N GLU A 1100 -15.43 4.17 35.01
CA GLU A 1100 -16.51 3.73 35.91
C GLU A 1100 -16.19 4.02 37.38
N SER A 1101 -14.93 3.77 37.78
CA SER A 1101 -14.45 4.05 39.13
C SER A 1101 -14.48 5.56 39.41
N PHE A 1102 -14.02 6.37 38.46
CA PHE A 1102 -14.00 7.83 38.57
C PHE A 1102 -15.41 8.42 38.63
N LYS A 1103 -16.36 7.92 37.84
CA LYS A 1103 -17.77 8.32 37.91
C LYS A 1103 -18.39 8.03 39.29
N THR A 1104 -18.05 6.89 39.87
CA THR A 1104 -18.51 6.48 41.20
C THR A 1104 -17.95 7.40 42.29
N GLU A 1105 -16.68 7.79 42.20
CA GLU A 1105 -16.04 8.77 43.10
C GLU A 1105 -16.74 10.14 43.04
N LEU A 1106 -16.97 10.65 41.82
CA LEU A 1106 -17.70 11.92 41.60
C LEU A 1106 -19.12 11.88 42.20
N ALA A 1107 -19.81 10.74 42.09
CA ALA A 1107 -21.13 10.56 42.68
C ALA A 1107 -21.07 10.53 44.23
N ARG A 1108 -20.04 9.91 44.82
CA ARG A 1108 -19.83 9.90 46.28
C ARG A 1108 -19.62 11.31 46.82
N GLU A 1109 -18.76 12.10 46.20
CA GLU A 1109 -18.52 13.50 46.57
C GLU A 1109 -19.81 14.33 46.58
N LYS A 1110 -20.70 14.08 45.60
CA LYS A 1110 -22.00 14.77 45.51
C LYS A 1110 -22.90 14.44 46.70
N VAL A 1111 -22.98 13.17 47.10
CA VAL A 1111 -23.76 12.73 48.27
C VAL A 1111 -23.20 13.34 49.54
N GLU A 1112 -21.89 13.26 49.74
CA GLU A 1112 -21.21 13.83 50.91
C GLU A 1112 -21.43 15.35 51.01
N ARG A 1113 -21.35 16.07 49.88
CA ARG A 1113 -21.64 17.52 49.82
C ARG A 1113 -23.09 17.85 50.14
N ALA A 1114 -24.04 17.05 49.64
CA ALA A 1114 -25.46 17.22 49.93
C ALA A 1114 -25.77 16.95 51.41
N GLU A 1115 -25.12 15.96 52.02
CA GLU A 1115 -25.20 15.70 53.47
C GLU A 1115 -24.60 16.85 54.28
N ALA A 1116 -23.44 17.37 53.90
CA ALA A 1116 -22.84 18.54 54.54
C ALA A 1116 -23.73 19.78 54.48
N LEU A 1117 -24.36 20.05 53.32
CA LEU A 1117 -25.33 21.14 53.16
C LEU A 1117 -26.59 20.92 54.01
N ARG A 1118 -27.11 19.69 54.09
CA ARG A 1118 -28.23 19.33 54.98
C ARG A 1118 -27.87 19.54 56.45
N GLN A 1119 -26.65 19.20 56.87
CA GLN A 1119 -26.18 19.44 58.23
C GLN A 1119 -26.03 20.95 58.53
N GLN A 1120 -25.48 21.74 57.60
CA GLN A 1120 -25.43 23.19 57.73
C GLN A 1120 -26.83 23.83 57.79
N PHE A 1121 -27.79 23.33 57.00
CA PHE A 1121 -29.17 23.82 57.03
C PHE A 1121 -29.87 23.49 58.35
N LYS A 1122 -29.68 22.27 58.88
CA LYS A 1122 -30.13 21.91 60.23
C LYS A 1122 -29.50 22.82 61.29
N GLN A 1123 -28.19 23.06 61.25
CA GLN A 1123 -27.52 23.98 62.18
C GLN A 1123 -28.05 25.42 62.08
N LYS A 1124 -28.38 25.92 60.88
CA LYS A 1124 -28.99 27.25 60.70
C LYS A 1124 -30.45 27.34 61.16
N GLN A 1125 -31.23 26.27 61.04
CA GLN A 1125 -32.62 26.22 61.56
C GLN A 1125 -32.66 26.06 63.08
N PHE A 1126 -31.77 25.26 63.67
CA PHE A 1126 -31.73 25.03 65.12
C PHE A 1126 -30.84 26.01 65.90
N GLY A 1127 -29.98 26.78 65.22
CA GLY A 1127 -29.11 27.82 65.81
C GLY A 1127 -29.78 29.19 66.07
N LYS A 1128 -31.08 29.34 65.81
CA LYS A 1128 -31.88 30.55 66.11
C LYS A 1128 -32.86 30.35 67.28
N ALA A 1129 -32.60 29.44 68.20
CA ALA A 1129 -33.27 29.44 69.50
C ALA A 1129 -32.63 30.52 70.40
N LYS A 1130 -33.33 31.64 70.62
CA LYS A 1130 -32.95 32.69 71.58
C LYS A 1130 -32.69 32.09 72.97
N PRO A 1131 -31.70 32.59 73.73
CA PRO A 1131 -31.58 32.25 75.15
C PRO A 1131 -32.84 32.74 75.88
N LYS A 1132 -33.43 31.85 76.69
CA LYS A 1132 -34.49 32.17 77.63
C LYS A 1132 -33.90 33.15 78.66
N VAL A 1133 -34.30 34.42 78.56
CA VAL A 1133 -34.03 35.42 79.60
C VAL A 1133 -34.75 34.97 80.87
N ALA A 1134 -33.99 34.76 81.94
CA ALA A 1134 -34.53 34.57 83.28
C ALA A 1134 -35.21 35.88 83.74
N ALA A 1135 -36.41 35.77 84.29
CA ALA A 1135 -37.06 36.88 84.97
C ALA A 1135 -36.28 37.22 86.26
N PRO A 1136 -36.05 38.50 86.58
CA PRO A 1136 -35.76 38.90 87.94
C PRO A 1136 -37.07 38.91 88.75
N THR A 1137 -36.96 38.77 90.07
CA THR A 1137 -38.07 38.86 91.06
C THR A 1137 -39.07 39.98 90.79
#